data_AF-A0A7S7EPP4-F1
#
_entry.id   AF-A0A7S7EPP4-F1
#
_cell.length_a   1.000
_cell.length_b   1.000
_cell.length_c   1.000
_cell.angle_alpha   90.00
_cell.angle_beta   90.00
_cell.angle_gamma   90.00
#
_symmetry.space_group_name_H-M   'P 1'
#
loop_
_entity.id
_entity.type
_entity.pdbx_description
1 polymer ?
#
loop_
_entity_poly.entity_id
_entity_poly.type
_entity_poly.pdbx_seq_one_letter_code
_entity_poly.pdbx_strand_id
1 'polypeptide(L)'
;MKKLAIGILAHVDAGKTTLSESILYLSGKLGKQGRVDNKDAFLDNHDLERARGITIFSKQAVFEIGDLQVTLLDTPGHADFSAEMERTLQVLDYAILVISGADGVQSHTKTLWRLLEHYKIPAFLFINKMDQQRADRQTLMAELKKMLDEGCIDFSDIVLEDAAEGAGISVLDRVFSSADQSEPDGFYDQLAMIDEIMLESFLENGYIETAQIRTAISHRRVFPCCFGSALKNDGVWQLLQIIQAFSKEPNYFHEFGARIFKITRDDQGNRLTHLKLTGGDLKVKDLLTGDGWEEKVNQIRIYSGQKYETVSTLEAGSICAVTGLSQTRPGEGLGREKTTSAPILEPVLTYQMILPEGCDPRGFLPKIRQMEEEVPELHIVWNEPLQEIQAQIMGEVQIEILQSTIESRFGVVVSFGEGRILYRETIAGLVEGVGHFEPLRHYAEVHLLMEPREQGSGLQFESECSEDLLAKNWQRLILTHLQEKAHKGVLTGAPITDMKITLVSGKAHNKHTEGGDFREATYRAVRQGLMEADSILLEPYYSYQLELPERMVGRAMTDIEQMSGTSEIIATNGETAVLTGSAPVIRLRNYQKDVSSYTKGLGRLFCTLQGYGVCHNPEEVLDQIRYDPENDLSNPTGSVFCANGAGFLVEWFDVKEYMHLESFLKQKQEAYATVGSEAAVNKGEEWIGLDEIDRIMNRTFYANQGRKSAWKRRKTAHESYYESVSGFGSEGNLQQAGGMGLGIGSSTRRDQYLLVDGYNIIHAWPELKELVDDNMAGARMKLLDALSNYQGIRNREIIVVFDAYRVQRHYEDLIDYYNIHVVFTKEAQTADQYIEKFAHDNKKKYDITVATSDGLQQLIIRGSGCALLSARELKEEMDAASEKLRQQHPELQGKEPNYLIDALSPDVKLQMEELRTEENDD
;
A
#
# COMPACT_ATOMS: atom_id res chain seq x y z
N MET A 1 -38.00 -25.46 -16.15
CA MET A 1 -38.25 -24.01 -16.20
C MET A 1 -36.89 -23.34 -16.09
N LYS A 2 -36.53 -22.46 -17.02
CA LYS A 2 -35.21 -21.80 -17.02
C LYS A 2 -35.12 -20.87 -15.81
N LYS A 3 -33.95 -20.77 -15.18
CA LYS A 3 -33.74 -19.87 -14.03
C LYS A 3 -32.65 -18.86 -14.32
N LEU A 4 -32.92 -17.58 -14.06
CA LEU A 4 -31.93 -16.50 -14.21
C LEU A 4 -31.95 -15.56 -12.99
N ALA A 5 -30.76 -15.19 -12.54
CA ALA A 5 -30.56 -14.07 -11.64
C ALA A 5 -30.27 -12.80 -12.45
N ILE A 6 -31.14 -11.80 -12.36
CA ILE A 6 -31.01 -10.54 -13.10
C ILE A 6 -30.87 -9.38 -12.12
N GLY A 7 -29.82 -8.58 -12.25
CA GLY A 7 -29.64 -7.38 -11.43
C GLY A 7 -30.10 -6.12 -12.15
N ILE A 8 -30.75 -5.18 -11.46
CA ILE A 8 -30.98 -3.83 -12.00
C ILE A 8 -29.92 -2.89 -11.43
N LEU A 9 -29.20 -2.22 -12.32
CA LEU A 9 -28.13 -1.26 -12.02
C LEU A 9 -28.50 0.09 -12.62
N ALA A 10 -28.27 1.18 -11.88
CA ALA A 10 -28.50 2.51 -12.41
C ALA A 10 -27.73 3.57 -11.62
N HIS A 11 -27.49 4.72 -12.24
CA HIS A 11 -27.12 5.90 -11.48
C HIS A 11 -28.29 6.40 -10.61
N VAL A 12 -27.98 7.20 -9.59
CA VAL A 12 -28.97 7.87 -8.73
C VAL A 12 -29.99 8.59 -9.60
N ASP A 13 -31.27 8.47 -9.21
CA ASP A 13 -32.42 9.05 -9.91
C ASP A 13 -32.65 8.59 -11.36
N ALA A 14 -31.94 7.60 -11.90
CA ALA A 14 -32.25 7.06 -13.24
C ALA A 14 -33.58 6.27 -13.31
N GLY A 15 -34.22 6.03 -12.16
CA GLY A 15 -35.52 5.36 -12.05
C GLY A 15 -35.45 3.84 -11.93
N LYS A 16 -34.38 3.33 -11.32
CA LYS A 16 -34.16 1.90 -11.01
C LYS A 16 -35.32 1.28 -10.24
N THR A 17 -35.68 1.85 -9.08
CA THR A 17 -36.80 1.36 -8.27
C THR A 17 -38.13 1.45 -9.02
N THR A 18 -38.33 2.52 -9.80
CA THR A 18 -39.54 2.65 -10.63
C THR A 18 -39.64 1.54 -11.67
N LEU A 19 -38.51 1.14 -12.26
CA LEU A 19 -38.45 0.01 -13.19
C LEU A 19 -38.70 -1.32 -12.49
N SER A 20 -38.10 -1.58 -11.32
CA SER A 20 -38.34 -2.80 -10.56
C SER A 20 -39.81 -2.94 -10.15
N GLU A 21 -40.45 -1.86 -9.67
CA GLU A 21 -41.89 -1.82 -9.38
C GLU A 21 -42.74 -2.11 -10.62
N SER A 22 -42.39 -1.52 -11.77
CA SER A 22 -43.10 -1.73 -13.04
C SER A 22 -43.01 -3.20 -13.49
N ILE A 23 -41.83 -3.81 -13.42
CA ILE A 23 -41.61 -5.22 -13.75
C ILE A 23 -42.43 -6.13 -12.83
N LEU A 24 -42.44 -5.87 -11.52
CA LEU A 24 -43.18 -6.67 -10.54
C LEU A 24 -44.70 -6.51 -10.68
N TYR A 25 -45.17 -5.33 -11.10
CA TYR A 25 -46.58 -5.09 -11.42
C TYR A 25 -47.00 -5.81 -12.71
N LEU A 26 -46.23 -5.67 -13.79
CA LEU A 26 -46.55 -6.29 -15.08
C LEU A 26 -46.45 -7.82 -15.08
N SER A 27 -45.56 -8.39 -14.25
CA SER A 27 -45.49 -9.84 -14.01
C SER A 27 -46.62 -10.38 -13.11
N GLY A 28 -47.51 -9.50 -12.62
CA GLY A 28 -48.65 -9.89 -11.77
C GLY A 28 -48.29 -10.23 -10.32
N LYS A 29 -47.05 -10.04 -9.88
CA LYS A 29 -46.64 -10.24 -8.48
C LYS A 29 -47.16 -9.15 -7.55
N LEU A 30 -47.32 -7.92 -8.05
CA LEU A 30 -47.93 -6.81 -7.32
C LEU A 30 -49.33 -6.51 -7.85
N GLY A 31 -50.32 -6.41 -6.94
CA GLY A 31 -51.68 -6.00 -7.30
C GLY A 31 -51.83 -4.50 -7.59
N LYS A 32 -50.86 -3.69 -7.19
CA LYS A 32 -50.78 -2.24 -7.46
C LYS A 32 -49.32 -1.81 -7.50
N GLN A 33 -48.97 -0.96 -8.46
CA GLN A 33 -47.63 -0.38 -8.59
C GLN A 33 -47.40 0.68 -7.50
N GLY A 34 -46.29 0.56 -6.75
CA GLY A 34 -45.82 1.57 -5.81
C GLY A 34 -45.00 2.68 -6.50
N ARG A 35 -44.72 3.77 -5.79
CA ARG A 35 -43.87 4.89 -6.22
C ARG A 35 -42.91 5.31 -5.11
N VAL A 36 -41.67 5.63 -5.52
CA VAL A 36 -40.65 6.17 -4.61
C VAL A 36 -41.08 7.52 -4.05
N ASP A 37 -41.59 8.42 -4.90
CA ASP A 37 -42.06 9.75 -4.49
C ASP A 37 -43.20 9.70 -3.46
N ASN A 38 -44.03 8.66 -3.54
CA ASN A 38 -45.14 8.43 -2.60
C ASN A 38 -44.73 7.59 -1.38
N LYS A 39 -43.46 7.17 -1.30
CA LYS A 39 -42.89 6.32 -0.23
C LYS A 39 -43.61 4.98 -0.05
N ASP A 40 -44.23 4.45 -1.11
CA ASP A 40 -44.99 3.19 -1.10
C ASP A 40 -44.41 2.11 -2.03
N ALA A 41 -43.17 2.28 -2.47
CA ALA A 41 -42.43 1.23 -3.19
C ALA A 41 -42.33 -0.06 -2.36
N PHE A 42 -42.56 -1.20 -3.01
CA PHE A 42 -42.51 -2.54 -2.43
C PHE A 42 -41.09 -2.94 -2.04
N LEU A 43 -40.11 -2.64 -2.89
CA LEU A 43 -38.71 -2.94 -2.60
C LEU A 43 -38.13 -1.95 -1.58
N ASP A 44 -38.26 -0.64 -1.76
CA ASP A 44 -37.69 0.37 -0.84
C ASP A 44 -38.55 0.58 0.44
N ASN A 45 -38.58 -0.43 1.30
CA ASN A 45 -39.36 -0.47 2.53
C ASN A 45 -38.66 0.07 3.79
N HIS A 46 -37.34 0.31 3.75
CA HIS A 46 -36.60 0.81 4.91
C HIS A 46 -36.88 2.31 5.10
N ASP A 47 -36.99 2.78 6.34
CA ASP A 47 -37.39 4.16 6.63
C ASP A 47 -36.44 5.19 6.01
N LEU A 48 -35.12 4.90 6.02
CA LEU A 48 -34.12 5.75 5.37
C LEU A 48 -34.22 5.75 3.84
N GLU A 49 -34.52 4.60 3.22
CA GLU A 49 -34.71 4.52 1.76
C GLU A 49 -35.93 5.35 1.34
N ARG A 50 -37.03 5.25 2.11
CA ARG A 50 -38.23 6.08 1.92
C ARG A 50 -38.00 7.56 2.20
N ALA A 51 -37.16 7.90 3.17
CA ALA A 51 -36.85 9.28 3.50
C ALA A 51 -35.99 9.95 2.42
N ARG A 52 -35.00 9.22 1.90
CA ARG A 52 -34.01 9.71 0.92
C ARG A 52 -34.40 9.49 -0.53
N GLY A 53 -35.33 8.57 -0.81
CA GLY A 53 -35.71 8.20 -2.18
C GLY A 53 -34.63 7.43 -2.94
N ILE A 54 -33.70 6.77 -2.24
CA ILE A 54 -32.60 5.98 -2.82
C ILE A 54 -32.65 4.55 -2.28
N THR A 55 -32.26 3.57 -3.11
CA THR A 55 -32.05 2.19 -2.66
C THR A 55 -30.69 2.06 -1.98
N ILE A 56 -30.72 1.55 -0.76
CA ILE A 56 -29.54 1.40 0.11
C ILE A 56 -29.15 -0.07 0.21
N PHE A 57 -30.12 -0.96 0.38
CA PHE A 57 -29.87 -2.38 0.59
C PHE A 57 -30.31 -3.18 -0.64
N SER A 58 -29.46 -4.13 -1.07
CA SER A 58 -29.84 -5.06 -2.14
C SER A 58 -31.03 -5.93 -1.71
N LYS A 59 -32.08 -5.96 -2.53
CA LYS A 59 -33.31 -6.73 -2.28
C LYS A 59 -33.62 -7.66 -3.43
N GLN A 60 -34.29 -8.76 -3.12
CA GLN A 60 -34.66 -9.77 -4.11
C GLN A 60 -36.17 -9.93 -4.26
N ALA A 61 -36.61 -10.17 -5.49
CA ALA A 61 -37.98 -10.56 -5.81
C ALA A 61 -37.98 -11.64 -6.89
N VAL A 62 -38.85 -12.63 -6.75
CA VAL A 62 -38.96 -13.73 -7.72
C VAL A 62 -40.25 -13.58 -8.51
N PHE A 63 -40.13 -13.60 -9.85
CA PHE A 63 -41.27 -13.56 -10.77
C PHE A 63 -41.07 -14.51 -11.95
N GLU A 64 -42.14 -14.72 -12.71
CA GLU A 64 -42.17 -15.63 -13.84
C GLU A 64 -42.62 -14.87 -15.09
N ILE A 65 -41.96 -15.14 -16.22
CA ILE A 65 -42.31 -14.63 -17.55
C ILE A 65 -42.24 -15.81 -18.52
N GLY A 66 -43.40 -16.28 -18.98
CA GLY A 66 -43.49 -17.48 -19.80
C GLY A 66 -42.87 -18.71 -19.10
N ASP A 67 -41.86 -19.32 -19.71
CA ASP A 67 -41.12 -20.48 -19.20
C ASP A 67 -39.85 -20.12 -18.39
N LEU A 68 -39.64 -18.82 -18.13
CA LEU A 68 -38.49 -18.27 -17.43
C LEU A 68 -38.87 -17.80 -16.02
N GLN A 69 -38.17 -18.33 -15.01
CA GLN A 69 -38.20 -17.83 -13.64
C GLN A 69 -37.02 -16.87 -13.43
N VAL A 70 -37.33 -15.64 -13.02
CA VAL A 70 -36.33 -14.59 -12.78
C VAL A 70 -36.26 -14.29 -11.29
N THR A 71 -35.05 -14.33 -10.74
CA THR A 71 -34.74 -13.69 -9.46
C THR A 71 -34.18 -12.31 -9.74
N LEU A 72 -34.98 -11.29 -9.49
CA LEU A 72 -34.58 -9.90 -9.64
C LEU A 72 -33.81 -9.46 -8.40
N LEU A 73 -32.61 -8.94 -8.60
CA LEU A 73 -31.78 -8.32 -7.58
C LEU A 73 -31.73 -6.81 -7.81
N ASP A 74 -32.39 -6.05 -6.94
CA ASP A 74 -32.37 -4.61 -7.01
C ASP A 74 -31.14 -4.10 -6.25
N THR A 75 -30.17 -3.50 -6.96
CA THR A 75 -28.87 -3.13 -6.38
C THR A 75 -28.81 -1.64 -6.01
N PRO A 76 -28.02 -1.21 -5.03
CA PRO A 76 -27.83 0.20 -4.74
C PRO A 76 -27.23 0.97 -5.94
N GLY A 77 -27.74 2.17 -6.21
CA GLY A 77 -27.29 3.02 -7.33
C GLY A 77 -26.41 4.22 -6.92
N HIS A 78 -26.14 4.34 -5.62
CA HIS A 78 -25.34 5.43 -5.04
C HIS A 78 -23.89 4.96 -4.83
N ALA A 79 -22.93 5.86 -5.06
CA ALA A 79 -21.51 5.55 -5.00
C ALA A 79 -21.07 4.99 -3.62
N ASP A 80 -21.61 5.54 -2.53
CA ASP A 80 -21.33 5.09 -1.15
C ASP A 80 -21.71 3.61 -0.87
N PHE A 81 -22.56 2.98 -1.69
CA PHE A 81 -22.94 1.56 -1.56
C PHE A 81 -22.37 0.70 -2.69
N SER A 82 -21.34 1.18 -3.39
CA SER A 82 -20.83 0.48 -4.56
C SER A 82 -20.26 -0.89 -4.22
N ALA A 83 -19.71 -1.09 -3.01
CA ALA A 83 -19.24 -2.39 -2.57
C ALA A 83 -20.40 -3.41 -2.39
N GLU A 84 -21.54 -2.99 -1.82
CA GLU A 84 -22.72 -3.85 -1.72
C GLU A 84 -23.26 -4.22 -3.12
N MET A 85 -23.28 -3.25 -4.03
CA MET A 85 -23.63 -3.48 -5.42
C MET A 85 -22.67 -4.46 -6.08
N GLU A 86 -21.35 -4.30 -5.90
CA GLU A 86 -20.31 -5.15 -6.46
C GLU A 86 -20.41 -6.60 -5.97
N ARG A 87 -20.68 -6.83 -4.67
CA ARG A 87 -20.97 -8.18 -4.16
C ARG A 87 -22.17 -8.81 -4.86
N THR A 88 -23.20 -8.01 -5.14
CA THR A 88 -24.40 -8.48 -5.81
C THR A 88 -24.11 -8.85 -7.27
N LEU A 89 -23.18 -8.15 -7.95
CA LEU A 89 -22.77 -8.47 -9.32
C LEU A 89 -22.23 -9.90 -9.45
N GLN A 90 -21.51 -10.39 -8.45
CA GLN A 90 -20.85 -11.71 -8.50
C GLN A 90 -21.80 -12.90 -8.62
N VAL A 91 -23.10 -12.68 -8.38
CA VAL A 91 -24.16 -13.70 -8.48
C VAL A 91 -25.16 -13.44 -9.61
N LEU A 92 -24.94 -12.42 -10.45
CA LEU A 92 -25.83 -12.15 -11.58
C LEU A 92 -25.49 -13.04 -12.79
N ASP A 93 -26.53 -13.45 -13.51
CA ASP A 93 -26.40 -14.03 -14.85
C ASP A 93 -26.50 -12.94 -15.92
N TYR A 94 -27.38 -11.97 -15.70
CA TYR A 94 -27.59 -10.82 -16.56
C TYR A 94 -27.79 -9.55 -15.72
N ALA A 95 -27.56 -8.40 -16.34
CA ALA A 95 -27.88 -7.11 -15.75
C ALA A 95 -28.79 -6.27 -16.65
N ILE A 96 -29.64 -5.45 -16.04
CA ILE A 96 -30.37 -4.37 -16.69
C ILE A 96 -29.71 -3.06 -16.25
N LEU A 97 -29.00 -2.40 -17.17
CA LEU A 97 -28.41 -1.09 -16.93
C LEU A 97 -29.41 0.01 -17.33
N VAL A 98 -29.92 0.72 -16.33
CA VAL A 98 -30.90 1.78 -16.52
C VAL A 98 -30.19 3.13 -16.67
N ILE A 99 -30.52 3.84 -17.75
CA ILE A 99 -29.96 5.14 -18.08
C ILE A 99 -31.10 6.12 -18.24
N SER A 100 -30.99 7.30 -17.63
CA SER A 100 -31.99 8.37 -17.82
C SER A 100 -31.82 9.00 -19.20
N GLY A 101 -32.85 8.96 -20.04
CA GLY A 101 -32.84 9.61 -21.35
C GLY A 101 -32.72 11.13 -21.28
N ALA A 102 -33.05 11.74 -20.13
CA ALA A 102 -32.86 13.17 -19.91
C ALA A 102 -31.40 13.54 -19.58
N ASP A 103 -30.69 12.64 -18.90
CA ASP A 103 -29.35 12.87 -18.38
C ASP A 103 -28.25 12.26 -19.25
N GLY A 104 -28.55 11.24 -20.06
CA GLY A 104 -27.56 10.54 -20.89
C GLY A 104 -26.57 9.69 -20.07
N VAL A 105 -25.38 9.45 -20.61
CA VAL A 105 -24.36 8.60 -19.99
C VAL A 105 -23.57 9.38 -18.93
N GLN A 106 -23.81 9.05 -17.67
CA GLN A 106 -23.17 9.70 -16.52
C GLN A 106 -21.85 9.00 -16.11
N SER A 107 -21.03 9.70 -15.30
CA SER A 107 -19.76 9.19 -14.77
C SER A 107 -19.93 7.86 -14.01
N HIS A 108 -20.97 7.76 -13.19
CA HIS A 108 -21.27 6.53 -12.46
C HIS A 108 -21.77 5.42 -13.39
N THR A 109 -22.54 5.74 -14.45
CA THR A 109 -22.92 4.77 -15.49
C THR A 109 -21.70 4.13 -16.13
N LYS A 110 -20.63 4.90 -16.42
CA LYS A 110 -19.36 4.35 -16.91
C LYS A 110 -18.67 3.44 -15.90
N THR A 111 -18.77 3.76 -14.61
CA THR A 111 -18.27 2.89 -13.53
C THR A 111 -19.01 1.56 -13.52
N LEU A 112 -20.35 1.59 -13.55
CA LEU A 112 -21.19 0.39 -13.62
C LEU A 112 -20.87 -0.45 -14.87
N TRP A 113 -20.68 0.20 -16.02
CA TRP A 113 -20.30 -0.46 -17.26
C TRP A 113 -18.97 -1.22 -17.16
N ARG A 114 -17.93 -0.59 -16.59
CA ARG A 114 -16.63 -1.23 -16.35
C ARG A 114 -16.72 -2.40 -15.37
N LEU A 115 -17.55 -2.28 -14.33
CA LEU A 115 -17.78 -3.39 -13.41
C LEU A 115 -18.45 -4.58 -14.12
N LEU A 116 -19.48 -4.32 -14.93
CA LEU A 116 -20.14 -5.36 -15.73
C LEU A 116 -19.17 -6.05 -16.70
N GLU A 117 -18.24 -5.30 -17.28
CA GLU A 117 -17.17 -5.83 -18.13
C GLU A 117 -16.19 -6.71 -17.34
N HIS A 118 -15.70 -6.22 -16.20
CA HIS A 118 -14.77 -6.95 -15.33
C HIS A 118 -15.36 -8.28 -14.86
N TYR A 119 -16.62 -8.27 -14.42
CA TYR A 119 -17.33 -9.47 -13.98
C TYR A 119 -17.91 -10.31 -15.14
N LYS A 120 -17.72 -9.86 -16.39
CA LYS A 120 -18.20 -10.52 -17.62
C LYS A 120 -19.71 -10.79 -17.62
N ILE A 121 -20.50 -9.89 -17.04
CA ILE A 121 -21.96 -10.02 -16.92
C ILE A 121 -22.63 -9.42 -18.17
N PRO A 122 -23.34 -10.20 -19.00
CA PRO A 122 -24.14 -9.67 -20.10
C PRO A 122 -25.18 -8.63 -19.65
N ALA A 123 -25.39 -7.58 -20.46
CA ALA A 123 -26.22 -6.45 -20.07
C ALA A 123 -27.27 -6.10 -21.13
N PHE A 124 -28.49 -5.84 -20.66
CA PHE A 124 -29.56 -5.17 -21.38
C PHE A 124 -29.62 -3.71 -20.93
N LEU A 125 -29.76 -2.77 -21.85
CA LEU A 125 -29.83 -1.35 -21.53
C LEU A 125 -31.29 -0.89 -21.61
N PHE A 126 -31.76 -0.21 -20.57
CA PHE A 126 -33.07 0.43 -20.56
C PHE A 126 -32.92 1.94 -20.41
N ILE A 127 -33.22 2.66 -21.47
CA ILE A 127 -33.20 4.12 -21.51
C ILE A 127 -34.57 4.59 -21.02
N ASN A 128 -34.60 5.00 -19.77
CA ASN A 128 -35.80 5.37 -19.02
C ASN A 128 -36.08 6.89 -19.13
N LYS A 129 -37.24 7.32 -18.64
CA LYS A 129 -37.66 8.75 -18.61
C LYS A 129 -37.73 9.41 -20.00
N MET A 130 -38.01 8.63 -21.04
CA MET A 130 -38.19 9.14 -22.41
C MET A 130 -39.42 10.06 -22.56
N ASP A 131 -40.25 10.18 -21.53
CA ASP A 131 -41.36 11.14 -21.46
C ASP A 131 -40.93 12.59 -21.20
N GLN A 132 -39.64 12.84 -20.93
CA GLN A 132 -39.11 14.19 -20.69
C GLN A 132 -38.65 14.88 -21.99
N GLN A 133 -38.78 16.21 -22.05
CA GLN A 133 -38.61 17.03 -23.28
C GLN A 133 -37.21 16.99 -23.92
N ARG A 134 -36.20 16.41 -23.26
CA ARG A 134 -34.79 16.40 -23.72
C ARG A 134 -34.37 15.09 -24.39
N ALA A 135 -35.25 14.11 -24.46
CA ALA A 135 -34.91 12.74 -24.86
C ALA A 135 -35.06 12.52 -26.38
N ASP A 136 -34.02 12.84 -27.15
CA ASP A 136 -33.94 12.43 -28.56
C ASP A 136 -33.27 11.05 -28.70
N ARG A 137 -34.04 10.08 -29.21
CA ARG A 137 -33.63 8.66 -29.31
C ARG A 137 -32.37 8.47 -30.16
N GLN A 138 -32.25 9.17 -31.29
CA GLN A 138 -31.11 9.03 -32.20
C GLN A 138 -29.82 9.59 -31.57
N THR A 139 -29.90 10.76 -30.95
CA THR A 139 -28.76 11.39 -30.27
C THR A 139 -28.27 10.54 -29.10
N LEU A 140 -29.19 10.01 -28.29
CA LEU A 140 -28.85 9.12 -27.17
C LEU A 140 -28.20 7.82 -27.67
N MET A 141 -28.69 7.25 -28.77
CA MET A 141 -28.11 6.04 -29.35
C MET A 141 -26.65 6.27 -29.79
N ALA A 142 -26.37 7.40 -30.44
CA ALA A 142 -25.01 7.77 -30.83
C ALA A 142 -24.11 8.01 -29.60
N GLU A 143 -24.65 8.58 -28.52
CA GLU A 143 -23.93 8.75 -27.26
C GLU A 143 -23.58 7.40 -26.62
N LEU A 144 -24.52 6.45 -26.56
CA LEU A 144 -24.30 5.11 -26.01
C LEU A 144 -23.20 4.37 -26.78
N LYS A 145 -23.24 4.39 -28.12
CA LYS A 145 -22.21 3.76 -28.96
C LYS A 145 -20.82 4.33 -28.70
N LYS A 146 -20.73 5.67 -28.62
CA LYS A 146 -19.46 6.36 -28.40
C LYS A 146 -18.89 6.15 -26.99
N MET A 147 -19.76 6.14 -25.97
CA MET A 147 -19.33 6.22 -24.56
C MET A 147 -19.28 4.86 -23.86
N LEU A 148 -20.01 3.86 -24.36
CA LEU A 148 -20.09 2.51 -23.80
C LEU A 148 -19.47 1.48 -24.74
N ASP A 149 -20.11 1.22 -25.89
CA ASP A 149 -19.64 0.26 -26.90
C ASP A 149 -20.44 0.37 -28.22
N GLU A 150 -19.77 0.20 -29.38
CA GLU A 150 -20.41 0.18 -30.71
C GLU A 150 -21.49 -0.92 -30.85
N GLY A 151 -21.36 -2.00 -30.07
CA GLY A 151 -22.33 -3.10 -29.98
C GLY A 151 -23.67 -2.74 -29.34
N CYS A 152 -23.87 -1.50 -28.89
CA CYS A 152 -25.19 -1.01 -28.50
C CYS A 152 -26.10 -0.97 -29.72
N ILE A 153 -27.20 -1.73 -29.69
CA ILE A 153 -28.19 -1.80 -30.79
C ILE A 153 -29.58 -1.54 -30.24
N ASP A 154 -30.41 -0.83 -31.00
CA ASP A 154 -31.79 -0.52 -30.62
C ASP A 154 -32.73 -1.70 -30.87
N PHE A 155 -33.41 -2.15 -29.82
CA PHE A 155 -34.34 -3.28 -29.84
C PHE A 155 -35.79 -2.85 -29.55
N SER A 156 -36.07 -1.55 -29.40
CA SER A 156 -37.35 -1.09 -28.82
C SER A 156 -38.56 -1.38 -29.68
N ASP A 157 -38.37 -1.43 -31.00
CA ASP A 157 -39.46 -1.65 -31.97
C ASP A 157 -39.48 -3.09 -32.48
N ILE A 158 -38.93 -4.07 -31.76
CA ILE A 158 -38.88 -5.47 -32.20
C ILE A 158 -40.04 -6.28 -31.63
N VAL A 159 -40.68 -7.09 -32.47
CA VAL A 159 -41.64 -8.14 -32.10
C VAL A 159 -41.14 -9.47 -32.63
N LEU A 160 -41.33 -10.51 -31.80
CA LEU A 160 -41.12 -11.91 -32.17
C LEU A 160 -42.50 -12.52 -32.43
N GLU A 161 -42.68 -13.18 -33.57
CA GLU A 161 -43.93 -13.84 -33.92
C GLU A 161 -43.93 -15.27 -33.38
N ASP A 162 -44.92 -15.61 -32.53
CA ASP A 162 -45.09 -16.98 -32.02
C ASP A 162 -45.72 -17.87 -33.10
N ALA A 163 -45.12 -19.05 -33.32
CA ALA A 163 -45.68 -20.07 -34.21
C ALA A 163 -47.04 -20.55 -33.68
N ALA A 164 -48.10 -20.40 -34.48
CA ALA A 164 -49.35 -21.08 -34.24
C ALA A 164 -49.12 -22.61 -34.24
N GLU A 165 -49.52 -23.29 -33.16
CA GLU A 165 -49.47 -24.75 -33.03
C GLU A 165 -50.23 -25.42 -34.17
N GLY A 166 -49.52 -25.87 -35.23
CA GLY A 166 -50.23 -26.43 -36.37
C GLY A 166 -49.44 -26.81 -37.62
N ALA A 167 -48.13 -27.01 -37.59
CA ALA A 167 -47.43 -27.76 -38.64
C ALA A 167 -46.03 -28.14 -38.17
N GLY A 168 -45.75 -29.43 -38.06
CA GLY A 168 -44.42 -29.93 -37.77
C GLY A 168 -43.44 -29.53 -38.86
N ILE A 169 -42.63 -28.50 -38.56
CA ILE A 169 -41.28 -28.11 -39.01
C ILE A 169 -41.14 -26.66 -38.49
N SER A 170 -40.20 -26.40 -37.57
CA SER A 170 -40.02 -25.09 -36.92
C SER A 170 -39.51 -24.05 -37.92
N VAL A 171 -40.40 -23.16 -38.37
CA VAL A 171 -40.08 -22.11 -39.34
C VAL A 171 -39.84 -20.78 -38.61
N LEU A 172 -38.57 -20.38 -38.59
CA LEU A 172 -38.01 -19.00 -38.56
C LEU A 172 -38.32 -18.08 -37.35
N ASP A 173 -37.37 -18.01 -36.40
CA ASP A 173 -37.22 -16.94 -35.40
C ASP A 173 -36.81 -15.60 -36.07
N ARG A 174 -37.66 -15.01 -36.91
CA ARG A 174 -37.38 -13.70 -37.53
C ARG A 174 -37.86 -12.55 -36.65
N VAL A 175 -37.06 -11.48 -36.64
CA VAL A 175 -37.33 -10.24 -35.92
C VAL A 175 -38.08 -9.30 -36.86
N PHE A 176 -39.26 -8.84 -36.44
CA PHE A 176 -40.08 -7.88 -37.19
C PHE A 176 -40.24 -6.57 -36.41
N SER A 177 -40.49 -5.48 -37.13
CA SER A 177 -40.88 -4.20 -36.56
C SER A 177 -42.28 -4.26 -35.96
N SER A 178 -42.43 -3.72 -34.77
CA SER A 178 -43.69 -3.61 -34.01
C SER A 178 -44.73 -2.72 -34.68
N ALA A 179 -44.29 -1.77 -35.52
CA ALA A 179 -45.16 -0.79 -36.16
C ALA A 179 -45.84 -1.36 -37.42
N ASP A 180 -45.07 -2.01 -38.30
CA ASP A 180 -45.50 -2.33 -39.67
C ASP A 180 -45.23 -3.79 -40.10
N GLN A 181 -44.79 -4.68 -39.19
CA GLN A 181 -44.42 -6.08 -39.51
C GLN A 181 -43.38 -6.24 -40.64
N SER A 182 -42.61 -5.18 -40.93
CA SER A 182 -41.45 -5.19 -41.83
C SER A 182 -40.17 -5.47 -41.06
N GLU A 183 -39.07 -5.83 -41.72
CA GLU A 183 -37.77 -5.88 -41.05
C GLU A 183 -37.41 -4.48 -40.50
N PRO A 184 -36.91 -4.35 -39.26
CA PRO A 184 -36.48 -3.05 -38.75
C PRO A 184 -35.29 -2.52 -39.56
N ASP A 185 -35.42 -1.32 -40.12
CA ASP A 185 -34.42 -0.73 -41.02
C ASP A 185 -33.01 -0.76 -40.40
N GLY A 186 -32.08 -1.44 -41.07
CA GLY A 186 -30.67 -1.52 -40.69
C GLY A 186 -30.36 -2.32 -39.41
N PHE A 187 -31.31 -3.09 -38.85
CA PHE A 187 -31.07 -3.88 -37.64
C PHE A 187 -30.09 -5.03 -37.87
N TYR A 188 -30.33 -5.85 -38.91
CA TYR A 188 -29.40 -6.92 -39.26
C TYR A 188 -28.07 -6.40 -39.81
N ASP A 189 -28.08 -5.25 -40.51
CA ASP A 189 -26.85 -4.58 -40.96
C ASP A 189 -25.95 -4.21 -39.76
N GLN A 190 -26.53 -3.64 -38.70
CA GLN A 190 -25.79 -3.30 -37.48
C GLN A 190 -25.26 -4.54 -36.76
N LEU A 191 -26.04 -5.61 -36.67
CA LEU A 191 -25.59 -6.87 -36.07
C LEU A 191 -24.45 -7.54 -36.88
N ALA A 192 -24.56 -7.51 -38.21
CA ALA A 192 -23.55 -8.04 -39.12
C ALA A 192 -22.20 -7.31 -39.00
N MET A 193 -22.19 -6.02 -38.65
CA MET A 193 -20.95 -5.25 -38.44
C MET A 193 -20.19 -5.64 -37.16
N ILE A 194 -20.81 -6.34 -36.22
CA ILE A 194 -20.22 -6.66 -34.91
C ILE A 194 -19.39 -7.96 -34.96
N ASP A 195 -19.83 -8.95 -35.75
CA ASP A 195 -19.27 -10.30 -35.73
C ASP A 195 -19.22 -10.93 -37.12
N GLU A 196 -18.09 -11.55 -37.45
CA GLU A 196 -17.86 -12.22 -38.75
C GLU A 196 -18.88 -13.34 -39.01
N ILE A 197 -19.26 -14.12 -37.99
CA ILE A 197 -20.22 -15.22 -38.12
C ILE A 197 -21.62 -14.67 -38.44
N MET A 198 -21.97 -13.53 -37.82
CA MET A 198 -23.24 -12.86 -38.11
C MET A 198 -23.22 -12.22 -39.51
N LEU A 199 -22.09 -11.67 -39.94
CA LEU A 199 -21.92 -11.13 -41.30
C LEU A 199 -22.09 -12.23 -42.36
N GLU A 200 -21.45 -13.38 -42.17
CA GLU A 200 -21.57 -14.53 -43.08
C GLU A 200 -23.03 -14.99 -43.18
N SER A 201 -23.71 -15.18 -42.04
CA SER A 201 -25.14 -15.56 -42.03
C SER A 201 -26.02 -14.54 -42.73
N PHE A 202 -25.76 -13.24 -42.53
CA PHE A 202 -26.53 -12.19 -43.18
C PHE A 202 -26.32 -12.16 -44.70
N LEU A 203 -25.09 -12.36 -45.17
CA LEU A 203 -24.77 -12.42 -46.60
C LEU A 203 -25.36 -13.66 -47.29
N GLU A 204 -25.43 -14.79 -46.58
CA GLU A 204 -25.99 -16.05 -47.11
C GLU A 204 -27.52 -16.07 -47.08
N ASN A 205 -28.12 -15.69 -45.95
CA ASN A 205 -29.55 -15.91 -45.66
C ASN A 205 -30.39 -14.63 -45.74
N GLY A 206 -29.76 -13.45 -45.74
CA GLY A 206 -30.45 -12.14 -45.64
C GLY A 206 -30.98 -11.80 -44.25
N TYR A 207 -30.77 -12.66 -43.24
CA TYR A 207 -31.12 -12.44 -41.84
C TYR A 207 -30.13 -13.14 -40.92
N ILE A 208 -30.13 -12.76 -39.64
CA ILE A 208 -29.29 -13.37 -38.60
C ILE A 208 -30.19 -14.17 -37.66
N GLU A 209 -29.77 -15.40 -37.33
CA GLU A 209 -30.54 -16.28 -36.47
C GLU A 209 -30.55 -15.80 -35.01
N THR A 210 -31.69 -15.94 -34.33
CA THR A 210 -31.84 -15.58 -32.92
C THR A 210 -30.83 -16.31 -32.00
N ALA A 211 -30.41 -17.53 -32.36
CA ALA A 211 -29.38 -18.27 -31.64
C ALA A 211 -27.99 -17.58 -31.68
N GLN A 212 -27.65 -16.94 -32.80
CA GLN A 212 -26.41 -16.19 -32.95
C GLN A 212 -26.47 -14.89 -32.13
N ILE A 213 -27.61 -14.20 -32.15
CA ILE A 213 -27.84 -12.98 -31.35
C ILE A 213 -27.76 -13.29 -29.85
N ARG A 214 -28.41 -14.37 -29.38
CA ARG A 214 -28.29 -14.85 -27.98
C ARG A 214 -26.84 -15.07 -27.57
N THR A 215 -26.07 -15.68 -28.45
CA THR A 215 -24.65 -15.99 -28.21
C THR A 215 -23.83 -14.69 -28.14
N ALA A 216 -24.04 -13.76 -29.07
CA ALA A 216 -23.38 -12.46 -29.07
C ALA A 216 -23.68 -11.63 -27.81
N ILE A 217 -24.92 -11.64 -27.32
CA ILE A 217 -25.30 -10.99 -26.06
C ILE A 217 -24.61 -11.67 -24.87
N SER A 218 -24.63 -13.01 -24.80
CA SER A 218 -23.98 -13.76 -23.72
C SER A 218 -22.47 -13.55 -23.65
N HIS A 219 -21.83 -13.21 -24.77
CA HIS A 219 -20.41 -12.87 -24.85
C HIS A 219 -20.12 -11.38 -24.76
N ARG A 220 -21.12 -10.54 -24.41
CA ARG A 220 -20.98 -9.08 -24.31
C ARG A 220 -20.44 -8.43 -25.60
N ARG A 221 -20.91 -8.89 -26.76
CA ARG A 221 -20.64 -8.27 -28.07
C ARG A 221 -21.80 -7.41 -28.55
N VAL A 222 -23.02 -7.82 -28.22
CA VAL A 222 -24.26 -7.09 -28.55
C VAL A 222 -24.92 -6.68 -27.24
N PHE A 223 -25.36 -5.42 -27.19
CA PHE A 223 -26.00 -4.81 -26.03
C PHE A 223 -27.38 -4.26 -26.42
N PRO A 224 -28.46 -5.02 -26.19
CA PRO A 224 -29.80 -4.61 -26.58
C PRO A 224 -30.25 -3.37 -25.79
N CYS A 225 -30.64 -2.31 -26.50
CA CYS A 225 -31.10 -1.05 -25.96
C CYS A 225 -32.62 -0.92 -26.15
N CYS A 226 -33.35 -0.72 -25.06
CA CYS A 226 -34.79 -0.49 -25.07
C CYS A 226 -35.09 0.92 -24.55
N PHE A 227 -35.89 1.69 -25.28
CA PHE A 227 -36.31 3.04 -24.90
C PHE A 227 -37.73 3.01 -24.31
N GLY A 228 -37.96 3.74 -23.22
CA GLY A 228 -39.29 3.78 -22.60
C GLY A 228 -39.42 4.69 -21.38
N SER A 229 -40.53 4.53 -20.67
CA SER A 229 -40.83 5.22 -19.42
C SER A 229 -41.44 4.25 -18.43
N ALA A 230 -40.64 3.82 -17.45
CA ALA A 230 -41.09 2.94 -16.37
C ALA A 230 -42.25 3.55 -15.56
N LEU A 231 -42.29 4.89 -15.44
CA LEU A 231 -43.37 5.60 -14.77
C LEU A 231 -44.71 5.44 -15.48
N LYS A 232 -44.69 5.33 -16.82
CA LYS A 232 -45.88 5.14 -17.67
C LYS A 232 -46.12 3.68 -18.05
N ASN A 233 -45.28 2.75 -17.58
CA ASN A 233 -45.24 1.35 -18.00
C ASN A 233 -45.05 1.19 -19.52
N ASP A 234 -44.34 2.14 -20.13
CA ASP A 234 -44.07 2.18 -21.57
C ASP A 234 -42.67 1.60 -21.85
N GLY A 235 -42.55 0.69 -22.81
CA GLY A 235 -41.30 -0.02 -23.14
C GLY A 235 -40.87 -1.13 -22.17
N VAL A 236 -41.49 -1.23 -20.98
CA VAL A 236 -41.09 -2.22 -19.95
C VAL A 236 -41.51 -3.64 -20.35
N TRP A 237 -42.69 -3.81 -20.95
CA TRP A 237 -43.14 -5.13 -21.41
C TRP A 237 -42.26 -5.65 -22.55
N GLN A 238 -41.87 -4.77 -23.47
CA GLN A 238 -40.95 -5.09 -24.56
C GLN A 238 -39.59 -5.53 -24.03
N LEU A 239 -39.05 -4.81 -23.03
CA LEU A 239 -37.82 -5.22 -22.35
C LEU A 239 -37.92 -6.64 -21.78
N LEU A 240 -39.04 -6.97 -21.11
CA LEU A 240 -39.29 -8.30 -20.55
C LEU A 240 -39.35 -9.40 -21.62
N GLN A 241 -40.01 -9.12 -22.76
CA GLN A 241 -40.06 -10.04 -23.89
C GLN A 241 -38.67 -10.26 -24.52
N ILE A 242 -37.89 -9.19 -24.67
CA ILE A 242 -36.52 -9.25 -25.19
C ILE A 242 -35.62 -10.07 -24.26
N ILE A 243 -35.73 -9.87 -22.94
CA ILE A 243 -34.99 -10.68 -21.97
C ILE A 243 -35.38 -12.15 -22.09
N GLN A 244 -36.69 -12.47 -22.13
CA GLN A 244 -37.15 -13.85 -22.27
C GLN A 244 -36.61 -14.49 -23.56
N ALA A 245 -36.65 -13.76 -24.66
CA ALA A 245 -36.29 -14.29 -25.97
C ALA A 245 -34.79 -14.38 -26.22
N PHE A 246 -33.98 -13.43 -25.73
CA PHE A 246 -32.57 -13.31 -26.07
C PHE A 246 -31.61 -13.70 -24.92
N SER A 247 -32.14 -14.06 -23.75
CA SER A 247 -31.32 -14.65 -22.67
C SER A 247 -31.04 -16.12 -22.92
N LYS A 248 -29.88 -16.57 -22.42
CA LYS A 248 -29.44 -17.97 -22.43
C LYS A 248 -29.24 -18.43 -21.00
N GLU A 249 -29.75 -19.61 -20.68
CA GLU A 249 -29.49 -20.21 -19.37
C GLU A 249 -27.99 -20.56 -19.26
N PRO A 250 -27.31 -20.15 -18.17
CA PRO A 250 -25.93 -20.53 -17.92
C PRO A 250 -25.79 -22.05 -17.80
N ASN A 251 -24.66 -22.58 -18.26
CA ASN A 251 -24.34 -23.99 -18.05
C ASN A 251 -23.85 -24.19 -16.62
N TYR A 252 -24.73 -24.69 -15.75
CA TYR A 252 -24.37 -25.05 -14.37
C TYR A 252 -23.64 -26.39 -14.30
N PHE A 253 -22.73 -26.52 -13.32
CA PHE A 253 -21.99 -27.77 -13.11
C PHE A 253 -22.89 -28.84 -12.47
N HIS A 254 -22.53 -30.12 -12.67
CA HIS A 254 -23.19 -31.23 -11.99
C HIS A 254 -22.75 -31.36 -10.52
N GLU A 255 -21.50 -31.00 -10.20
CA GLU A 255 -20.97 -30.98 -8.84
C GLU A 255 -21.51 -29.78 -8.06
N PHE A 256 -21.67 -29.94 -6.75
CA PHE A 256 -22.13 -28.85 -5.88
C PHE A 256 -21.16 -27.66 -5.95
N GLY A 257 -21.71 -26.50 -6.24
CA GLY A 257 -21.02 -25.22 -6.24
C GLY A 257 -21.96 -24.13 -5.78
N ALA A 258 -21.49 -23.27 -4.88
CA ALA A 258 -22.25 -22.13 -4.41
C ALA A 258 -21.36 -20.92 -4.18
N ARG A 259 -21.91 -19.73 -4.40
CA ARG A 259 -21.22 -18.47 -4.11
C ARG A 259 -22.02 -17.66 -3.10
N ILE A 260 -21.37 -17.29 -2.01
CA ILE A 260 -21.95 -16.43 -0.97
C ILE A 260 -21.73 -14.99 -1.37
N PHE A 261 -22.77 -14.15 -1.31
CA PHE A 261 -22.66 -12.74 -1.70
C PHE A 261 -23.16 -11.76 -0.64
N LYS A 262 -23.97 -12.22 0.31
CA LYS A 262 -24.54 -11.36 1.35
C LYS A 262 -24.75 -12.14 2.64
N ILE A 263 -24.47 -11.50 3.76
CA ILE A 263 -24.86 -11.98 5.09
C ILE A 263 -25.84 -10.97 5.66
N THR A 264 -26.91 -11.47 6.28
CA THR A 264 -27.89 -10.65 6.99
C THR A 264 -28.32 -11.39 8.25
N ARG A 265 -29.12 -10.74 9.09
CA ARG A 265 -29.79 -11.40 10.21
C ARG A 265 -31.30 -11.16 10.14
N ASP A 266 -32.08 -12.14 10.57
CA ASP A 266 -33.53 -11.98 10.70
C ASP A 266 -33.91 -11.21 11.97
N ASP A 267 -35.20 -10.93 12.14
CA ASP A 267 -35.73 -10.19 13.31
C ASP A 267 -35.46 -10.89 14.65
N GLN A 268 -35.15 -12.19 14.63
CA GLN A 268 -34.78 -12.97 15.82
C GLN A 268 -33.26 -12.97 16.07
N GLY A 269 -32.49 -12.32 15.20
CA GLY A 269 -31.03 -12.27 15.25
C GLY A 269 -30.33 -13.48 14.64
N ASN A 270 -31.07 -14.41 14.02
CA ASN A 270 -30.48 -15.58 13.37
C ASN A 270 -29.72 -15.14 12.13
N ARG A 271 -28.50 -15.66 12.00
CA ARG A 271 -27.63 -15.39 10.86
C ARG A 271 -28.14 -16.09 9.60
N LEU A 272 -28.25 -15.32 8.52
CA LEU A 272 -28.67 -15.74 7.20
C LEU A 272 -27.52 -15.56 6.21
N THR A 273 -27.08 -16.65 5.60
CA THR A 273 -26.08 -16.64 4.52
C THR A 273 -26.81 -16.69 3.18
N HIS A 274 -26.76 -15.62 2.40
CA HIS A 274 -27.33 -15.57 1.05
C HIS A 274 -26.30 -16.06 0.03
N LEU A 275 -26.73 -17.03 -0.77
CA LEU A 275 -25.89 -17.68 -1.77
C LEU A 275 -26.64 -17.95 -3.07
N LYS A 276 -25.88 -18.04 -4.15
CA LYS A 276 -26.34 -18.57 -5.44
C LYS A 276 -25.74 -19.94 -5.66
N LEU A 277 -26.57 -20.90 -6.05
CA LEU A 277 -26.11 -22.21 -6.48
C LEU A 277 -25.61 -22.12 -7.93
N THR A 278 -24.35 -22.48 -8.16
CA THR A 278 -23.71 -22.50 -9.49
C THR A 278 -23.50 -23.93 -10.02
N GLY A 279 -23.78 -24.94 -9.20
CA GLY A 279 -23.78 -26.33 -9.61
C GLY A 279 -24.42 -27.26 -8.58
N GLY A 280 -24.88 -28.41 -9.04
CA GLY A 280 -25.50 -29.46 -8.23
C GLY A 280 -26.83 -29.05 -7.56
N ASP A 281 -27.16 -29.77 -6.49
CA ASP A 281 -28.32 -29.55 -5.64
C ASP A 281 -27.90 -29.32 -4.18
N LEU A 282 -28.69 -28.51 -3.46
CA LEU A 282 -28.53 -28.26 -2.03
C LEU A 282 -29.76 -28.75 -1.27
N LYS A 283 -29.56 -29.54 -0.22
CA LYS A 283 -30.62 -30.07 0.63
C LYS A 283 -30.46 -29.63 2.08
N VAL A 284 -31.58 -29.58 2.77
CA VAL A 284 -31.58 -29.36 4.22
C VAL A 284 -30.83 -30.51 4.91
N LYS A 285 -29.96 -30.18 5.86
CA LYS A 285 -29.00 -31.04 6.58
C LYS A 285 -27.73 -31.42 5.83
N ASP A 286 -27.51 -30.91 4.62
CA ASP A 286 -26.24 -31.09 3.94
C ASP A 286 -25.10 -30.44 4.75
N LEU A 287 -23.94 -31.10 4.73
CA LEU A 287 -22.69 -30.62 5.30
C LEU A 287 -21.99 -29.76 4.25
N LEU A 288 -21.77 -28.49 4.58
CA LEU A 288 -20.99 -27.57 3.77
C LEU A 288 -19.63 -27.40 4.42
N THR A 289 -18.60 -27.53 3.59
CA THR A 289 -17.20 -27.34 3.96
C THR A 289 -16.70 -26.04 3.37
N GLY A 290 -16.12 -25.18 4.21
CA GLY A 290 -15.37 -24.01 3.78
C GLY A 290 -13.91 -24.11 4.21
N ASP A 291 -13.21 -22.97 4.22
CA ASP A 291 -11.79 -22.93 4.61
C ASP A 291 -11.62 -23.12 6.12
N GLY A 292 -11.34 -24.37 6.54
CA GLY A 292 -11.11 -24.73 7.94
C GLY A 292 -12.38 -24.95 8.78
N TRP A 293 -13.57 -25.00 8.18
CA TRP A 293 -14.83 -25.26 8.88
C TRP A 293 -15.75 -26.21 8.12
N GLU A 294 -16.59 -26.92 8.88
CA GLU A 294 -17.61 -27.82 8.36
C GLU A 294 -18.90 -27.63 9.18
N GLU A 295 -19.96 -27.16 8.54
CA GLU A 295 -21.23 -26.80 9.20
C GLU A 295 -22.43 -27.34 8.43
N LYS A 296 -23.57 -27.48 9.11
CA LYS A 296 -24.80 -28.06 8.54
C LYS A 296 -25.81 -26.99 8.17
N VAL A 297 -26.44 -27.21 7.02
CA VAL A 297 -27.61 -26.43 6.58
C VAL A 297 -28.84 -26.80 7.42
N ASN A 298 -29.36 -25.86 8.20
CA ASN A 298 -30.55 -26.11 9.02
C ASN A 298 -31.84 -25.85 8.25
N GLN A 299 -31.88 -24.80 7.43
CA GLN A 299 -33.05 -24.39 6.67
C GLN A 299 -32.63 -23.62 5.42
N ILE A 300 -33.33 -23.85 4.31
CA ILE A 300 -33.19 -23.11 3.05
C ILE A 300 -34.45 -22.24 2.88
N ARG A 301 -34.24 -20.94 2.64
CA ARG A 301 -35.30 -19.93 2.49
C ARG A 301 -35.14 -19.21 1.14
N ILE A 302 -36.23 -19.06 0.38
CA ILE A 302 -36.27 -18.24 -0.84
C ILE A 302 -37.04 -16.97 -0.50
N TYR A 303 -36.37 -15.82 -0.61
CA TYR A 303 -36.97 -14.52 -0.29
C TYR A 303 -37.60 -13.88 -1.52
N SER A 304 -38.75 -13.22 -1.32
CA SER A 304 -39.38 -12.31 -2.28
C SER A 304 -39.93 -11.11 -1.52
N GLY A 305 -39.19 -10.00 -1.55
CA GLY A 305 -39.42 -8.86 -0.66
C GLY A 305 -39.19 -9.26 0.80
N GLN A 306 -40.16 -8.96 1.68
CA GLN A 306 -40.10 -9.34 3.10
C GLN A 306 -40.57 -10.78 3.38
N LYS A 307 -41.27 -11.41 2.44
CA LYS A 307 -41.80 -12.77 2.61
C LYS A 307 -40.76 -13.78 2.16
N TYR A 308 -40.77 -14.95 2.78
CA TYR A 308 -39.96 -16.07 2.34
C TYR A 308 -40.78 -17.36 2.34
N GLU A 309 -40.37 -18.29 1.48
CA GLU A 309 -40.83 -19.67 1.48
C GLU A 309 -39.68 -20.59 1.90
N THR A 310 -40.02 -21.71 2.53
CA THR A 310 -39.05 -22.68 3.02
C THR A 310 -39.07 -23.91 2.14
N VAL A 311 -37.91 -24.31 1.63
CA VAL A 311 -37.78 -25.43 0.71
C VAL A 311 -36.85 -26.50 1.27
N SER A 312 -37.08 -27.77 0.90
CA SER A 312 -36.26 -28.90 1.33
C SER A 312 -35.02 -29.11 0.46
N THR A 313 -35.12 -28.78 -0.82
CA THR A 313 -34.10 -29.01 -1.84
C THR A 313 -34.12 -27.87 -2.85
N LEU A 314 -32.95 -27.47 -3.34
CA LEU A 314 -32.81 -26.41 -4.32
C LEU A 314 -31.79 -26.81 -5.39
N GLU A 315 -32.05 -26.46 -6.64
CA GLU A 315 -31.19 -26.76 -7.79
C GLU A 315 -30.36 -25.53 -8.18
N ALA A 316 -29.26 -25.77 -8.93
CA ALA A 316 -28.43 -24.74 -9.52
C ALA A 316 -29.22 -23.66 -10.29
N GLY A 317 -28.66 -22.45 -10.31
CA GLY A 317 -29.28 -21.23 -10.86
C GLY A 317 -30.22 -20.50 -9.92
N SER A 318 -30.51 -21.07 -8.75
CA SER A 318 -31.39 -20.45 -7.76
C SER A 318 -30.58 -19.65 -6.71
N ILE A 319 -31.15 -18.53 -6.26
CA ILE A 319 -30.64 -17.74 -5.12
C ILE A 319 -31.46 -18.07 -3.87
N CYS A 320 -30.78 -18.32 -2.75
CA CYS A 320 -31.44 -18.61 -1.48
C CYS A 320 -30.64 -18.09 -0.29
N ALA A 321 -31.31 -18.05 0.87
CA ALA A 321 -30.71 -17.80 2.16
C ALA A 321 -30.72 -19.07 3.00
N VAL A 322 -29.58 -19.35 3.63
CA VAL A 322 -29.36 -20.54 4.46
C VAL A 322 -29.13 -20.13 5.91
N THR A 323 -29.65 -20.94 6.83
CA THR A 323 -29.36 -20.84 8.28
C THR A 323 -28.49 -22.00 8.75
N GLY A 324 -27.78 -21.81 9.86
CA GLY A 324 -26.92 -22.82 10.47
C GLY A 324 -25.43 -22.65 10.19
N LEU A 325 -25.07 -21.68 9.33
CA LEU A 325 -23.69 -21.34 8.99
C LEU A 325 -23.24 -20.14 9.81
N SER A 326 -22.12 -20.25 10.52
CA SER A 326 -21.56 -19.21 11.38
C SER A 326 -20.27 -18.60 10.83
N GLN A 327 -19.47 -19.36 10.07
CA GLN A 327 -18.13 -18.93 9.64
C GLN A 327 -18.05 -18.37 8.21
N THR A 328 -19.10 -18.56 7.41
CA THR A 328 -19.16 -18.09 6.01
C THR A 328 -18.89 -16.58 5.84
N ARG A 329 -18.29 -16.16 4.73
CA ARG A 329 -18.06 -14.74 4.40
C ARG A 329 -18.61 -14.35 3.02
N PRO A 330 -18.96 -13.07 2.78
CA PRO A 330 -19.34 -12.62 1.44
C PRO A 330 -18.14 -12.74 0.49
N GLY A 331 -18.38 -13.23 -0.72
CA GLY A 331 -17.34 -13.54 -1.71
C GLY A 331 -16.74 -14.95 -1.63
N GLU A 332 -17.04 -15.69 -0.55
CA GLU A 332 -16.59 -17.09 -0.38
C GLU A 332 -17.31 -18.02 -1.36
N GLY A 333 -16.51 -18.87 -2.02
CA GLY A 333 -16.99 -19.97 -2.85
C GLY A 333 -17.05 -21.27 -2.03
N LEU A 334 -18.13 -22.03 -2.19
CA LEU A 334 -18.33 -23.33 -1.56
C LEU A 334 -18.34 -24.43 -2.61
N GLY A 335 -17.84 -25.61 -2.24
CA GLY A 335 -17.76 -26.77 -3.12
C GLY A 335 -16.72 -26.56 -4.22
N ARG A 336 -17.13 -26.65 -5.50
CA ARG A 336 -16.25 -26.41 -6.64
C ARG A 336 -15.94 -24.93 -6.89
N GLU A 337 -16.79 -24.02 -6.41
CA GLU A 337 -16.58 -22.59 -6.60
C GLU A 337 -15.35 -22.11 -5.84
N LYS A 338 -14.49 -21.35 -6.53
CA LYS A 338 -13.35 -20.70 -5.88
C LYS A 338 -13.80 -19.38 -5.25
N THR A 339 -13.23 -19.07 -4.09
CA THR A 339 -13.33 -17.74 -3.50
C THR A 339 -12.82 -16.69 -4.48
N THR A 340 -13.61 -15.64 -4.69
CA THR A 340 -13.28 -14.56 -5.64
C THR A 340 -12.34 -13.54 -4.97
N SER A 341 -11.54 -12.82 -5.77
CA SER A 341 -10.69 -11.73 -5.29
C SER A 341 -11.51 -10.62 -4.62
N ALA A 342 -10.85 -9.82 -3.78
CA ALA A 342 -11.42 -8.66 -3.11
C ALA A 342 -12.15 -7.72 -4.11
N PRO A 343 -13.22 -7.03 -3.68
CA PRO A 343 -13.92 -6.05 -4.50
C PRO A 343 -12.96 -4.98 -5.04
N ILE A 344 -13.19 -4.50 -6.26
CA ILE A 344 -12.38 -3.47 -6.91
C ILE A 344 -12.54 -2.13 -6.18
N LEU A 345 -13.72 -1.89 -5.60
CA LEU A 345 -14.03 -0.65 -4.90
C LEU A 345 -13.72 -0.81 -3.41
N GLU A 346 -12.52 -0.39 -3.02
CA GLU A 346 -12.10 -0.33 -1.62
C GLU A 346 -12.44 1.02 -0.97
N PRO A 347 -12.79 1.03 0.33
CA PRO A 347 -13.04 2.28 1.04
C PRO A 347 -11.76 3.07 1.24
N VAL A 348 -11.86 4.38 1.03
CA VAL A 348 -10.71 5.29 1.05
C VAL A 348 -10.56 5.99 2.41
N LEU A 349 -11.63 6.06 3.22
CA LEU A 349 -11.68 6.89 4.41
C LEU A 349 -11.80 6.07 5.69
N THR A 350 -10.97 6.35 6.69
CA THR A 350 -11.05 5.74 8.03
C THR A 350 -11.56 6.77 9.03
N TYR A 351 -12.67 6.46 9.70
CA TYR A 351 -13.30 7.30 10.71
C TYR A 351 -13.24 6.66 12.09
N GLN A 352 -13.16 7.48 13.13
CA GLN A 352 -13.33 7.04 14.51
C GLN A 352 -14.82 6.96 14.83
N MET A 353 -15.27 5.85 15.39
CA MET A 353 -16.59 5.73 15.98
C MET A 353 -16.59 6.29 17.41
N ILE A 354 -17.30 7.38 17.61
CA ILE A 354 -17.51 8.05 18.89
C ILE A 354 -18.78 7.51 19.52
N LEU A 355 -18.63 6.86 20.68
CA LEU A 355 -19.70 6.32 21.49
C LEU A 355 -20.18 7.34 22.52
N PRO A 356 -21.45 7.27 22.98
CA PRO A 356 -21.98 8.18 23.98
C PRO A 356 -21.33 7.95 25.35
N GLU A 357 -21.33 8.99 26.19
CA GLU A 357 -20.76 8.94 27.54
C GLU A 357 -21.36 7.78 28.36
N GLY A 358 -20.49 6.93 28.92
CA GLY A 358 -20.88 5.76 29.72
C GLY A 358 -20.95 4.42 28.96
N CYS A 359 -20.73 4.41 27.64
CA CYS A 359 -20.59 3.17 26.87
C CYS A 359 -19.11 2.78 26.73
N ASP A 360 -18.74 1.56 27.14
CA ASP A 360 -17.38 1.04 26.98
C ASP A 360 -17.14 0.59 25.52
N PRO A 361 -16.11 1.13 24.82
CA PRO A 361 -15.76 0.72 23.46
C PRO A 361 -15.45 -0.78 23.34
N ARG A 362 -14.77 -1.39 24.32
CA ARG A 362 -14.43 -2.82 24.27
C ARG A 362 -15.67 -3.70 24.35
N GLY A 363 -16.61 -3.37 25.22
CA GLY A 363 -17.91 -4.05 25.29
C GLY A 363 -18.78 -3.88 24.04
N PHE A 364 -18.60 -2.79 23.28
CA PHE A 364 -19.35 -2.52 22.06
C PHE A 364 -18.74 -3.14 20.80
N LEU A 365 -17.42 -3.40 20.81
CA LEU A 365 -16.68 -3.98 19.67
C LEU A 365 -17.32 -5.27 19.10
N PRO A 366 -17.81 -6.24 19.90
CA PRO A 366 -18.47 -7.44 19.34
C PRO A 366 -19.75 -7.12 18.56
N LYS A 367 -20.50 -6.07 18.94
CA LYS A 367 -21.73 -5.66 18.22
C LYS A 367 -21.38 -5.04 16.87
N ILE A 368 -20.31 -4.25 16.82
CA ILE A 368 -19.85 -3.64 15.57
C ILE A 368 -19.19 -4.68 14.65
N ARG A 369 -18.50 -5.68 15.19
CA ARG A 369 -18.05 -6.84 14.41
C ARG A 369 -19.20 -7.63 13.79
N GLN A 370 -20.37 -7.69 14.43
CA GLN A 370 -21.56 -8.27 13.78
C GLN A 370 -22.02 -7.44 12.56
N MET A 371 -21.79 -6.13 12.56
CA MET A 371 -22.05 -5.31 11.38
C MET A 371 -20.98 -5.51 10.30
N GLU A 372 -19.72 -5.69 10.70
CA GLU A 372 -18.63 -6.05 9.79
C GLU A 372 -18.88 -7.40 9.09
N GLU A 373 -19.51 -8.38 9.77
CA GLU A 373 -19.95 -9.62 9.11
C GLU A 373 -20.94 -9.36 7.96
N GLU A 374 -21.82 -8.36 8.10
CA GLU A 374 -22.83 -7.99 7.09
C GLU A 374 -22.23 -7.07 6.00
N VAL A 375 -21.27 -6.22 6.38
CA VAL A 375 -20.59 -5.25 5.53
C VAL A 375 -19.07 -5.30 5.80
N PRO A 376 -18.34 -6.26 5.19
CA PRO A 376 -16.91 -6.46 5.44
C PRO A 376 -16.03 -5.25 5.12
N GLU A 377 -16.48 -4.36 4.23
CA GLU A 377 -15.76 -3.16 3.84
C GLU A 377 -15.67 -2.12 4.95
N LEU A 378 -16.41 -2.30 6.05
CA LEU A 378 -16.26 -1.45 7.23
C LEU A 378 -14.90 -1.62 7.91
N HIS A 379 -14.18 -2.72 7.66
CA HIS A 379 -12.83 -3.00 8.19
C HIS A 379 -12.61 -2.43 9.60
N ILE A 380 -13.24 -3.07 10.58
CA ILE A 380 -13.31 -2.56 11.93
C ILE A 380 -11.97 -2.83 12.64
N VAL A 381 -11.22 -1.76 12.86
CA VAL A 381 -9.93 -1.81 13.54
C VAL A 381 -10.09 -1.35 14.98
N TRP A 382 -9.62 -2.17 15.91
CA TRP A 382 -9.44 -1.77 17.30
C TRP A 382 -8.06 -1.12 17.45
N ASN A 383 -8.04 0.17 17.80
CA ASN A 383 -6.80 0.90 18.06
C ASN A 383 -6.45 0.79 19.56
N GLU A 384 -5.55 -0.14 19.91
CA GLU A 384 -5.14 -0.38 21.30
C GLU A 384 -4.54 0.88 21.98
N PRO A 385 -3.65 1.66 21.35
CA PRO A 385 -3.13 2.89 21.96
C PRO A 385 -4.19 3.94 22.28
N LEU A 386 -5.16 4.14 21.39
CA LEU A 386 -6.20 5.15 21.55
C LEU A 386 -7.43 4.63 22.31
N GLN A 387 -7.56 3.31 22.47
CA GLN A 387 -8.77 2.63 22.96
C GLN A 387 -10.02 3.02 22.15
N GLU A 388 -9.86 3.14 20.83
CA GLU A 388 -10.88 3.63 19.91
C GLU A 388 -11.25 2.57 18.87
N ILE A 389 -12.52 2.58 18.45
CA ILE A 389 -12.99 1.79 17.32
C ILE A 389 -12.87 2.65 16.06
N GLN A 390 -12.15 2.15 15.06
CA GLN A 390 -12.04 2.77 13.75
C GLN A 390 -12.80 1.93 12.73
N ALA A 391 -13.49 2.60 11.81
CA ALA A 391 -14.24 1.99 10.72
C ALA A 391 -13.88 2.66 9.40
N GLN A 392 -13.71 1.88 8.35
CA GLN A 392 -13.54 2.36 6.98
C GLN A 392 -14.91 2.62 6.34
N ILE A 393 -15.07 3.78 5.71
CA ILE A 393 -16.35 4.26 5.19
C ILE A 393 -16.14 4.91 3.83
N MET A 394 -17.09 4.72 2.92
CA MET A 394 -17.05 5.21 1.54
C MET A 394 -17.46 6.68 1.42
N GLY A 395 -18.41 7.15 2.25
CA GLY A 395 -18.93 8.52 2.17
C GLY A 395 -19.95 8.88 3.25
N GLU A 396 -20.41 10.14 3.22
CA GLU A 396 -21.28 10.73 4.25
C GLU A 396 -22.66 10.07 4.32
N VAL A 397 -23.19 9.58 3.20
CA VAL A 397 -24.50 8.91 3.19
C VAL A 397 -24.40 7.57 3.92
N GLN A 398 -23.27 6.85 3.77
CA GLN A 398 -23.02 5.62 4.51
C GLN A 398 -22.90 5.89 6.02
N ILE A 399 -22.25 7.00 6.44
CA ILE A 399 -22.16 7.39 7.85
C ILE A 399 -23.55 7.50 8.48
N GLU A 400 -24.44 8.28 7.88
CA GLU A 400 -25.79 8.51 8.41
C GLU A 400 -26.60 7.22 8.53
N ILE A 401 -26.46 6.32 7.56
CA ILE A 401 -27.14 5.03 7.58
C ILE A 401 -26.57 4.12 8.65
N LEU A 402 -25.24 4.09 8.82
CA LEU A 402 -24.62 3.34 9.92
C LEU A 402 -25.10 3.87 11.27
N GLN A 403 -25.15 5.19 11.47
CA GLN A 403 -25.66 5.80 12.70
C GLN A 403 -27.11 5.35 12.99
N SER A 404 -28.00 5.46 12.00
CA SER A 404 -29.40 5.09 12.15
C SER A 404 -29.60 3.57 12.32
N THR A 405 -28.77 2.74 11.65
CA THR A 405 -28.80 1.29 11.79
C THR A 405 -28.31 0.85 13.17
N ILE A 406 -27.26 1.49 13.68
CA ILE A 406 -26.73 1.23 15.03
C ILE A 406 -27.73 1.68 16.10
N GLU A 407 -28.37 2.83 15.93
CA GLU A 407 -29.40 3.33 16.84
C GLU A 407 -30.61 2.41 16.88
N SER A 408 -31.17 2.04 15.73
CA SER A 408 -32.36 1.18 15.66
C SER A 408 -32.12 -0.23 16.18
N ARG A 409 -30.93 -0.80 15.93
CA ARG A 409 -30.62 -2.20 16.27
C ARG A 409 -30.03 -2.38 17.66
N PHE A 410 -29.17 -1.47 18.10
CA PHE A 410 -28.46 -1.59 19.38
C PHE A 410 -28.90 -0.57 20.43
N GLY A 411 -29.75 0.40 20.06
CA GLY A 411 -30.23 1.45 20.97
C GLY A 411 -29.16 2.46 21.36
N VAL A 412 -28.08 2.58 20.58
CA VAL A 412 -26.94 3.46 20.87
C VAL A 412 -26.82 4.51 19.78
N VAL A 413 -26.85 5.78 20.18
CA VAL A 413 -26.58 6.89 19.26
C VAL A 413 -25.08 7.06 19.14
N VAL A 414 -24.55 6.87 17.94
CA VAL A 414 -23.11 7.00 17.65
C VAL A 414 -22.84 8.17 16.72
N SER A 415 -21.66 8.74 16.83
CA SER A 415 -21.15 9.74 15.88
C SER A 415 -19.85 9.27 15.26
N PHE A 416 -19.57 9.68 14.03
CA PHE A 416 -18.31 9.41 13.38
C PHE A 416 -17.50 10.70 13.33
N GLY A 417 -16.29 10.64 13.88
CA GLY A 417 -15.38 11.77 13.94
C GLY A 417 -14.13 11.53 13.11
N GLU A 418 -13.40 12.61 12.87
CA GLU A 418 -12.06 12.55 12.31
C GLU A 418 -11.16 11.89 13.36
N GLY A 419 -10.73 10.65 13.11
CA GLY A 419 -9.98 9.88 14.11
C GLY A 419 -8.67 10.57 14.52
N ARG A 420 -8.20 10.34 15.74
CA ARG A 420 -6.98 10.99 16.21
C ARG A 420 -5.76 10.54 15.41
N ILE A 421 -4.85 11.47 15.13
CA ILE A 421 -3.57 11.14 14.53
C ILE A 421 -2.65 10.68 15.64
N LEU A 422 -2.10 9.49 15.45
CA LEU A 422 -0.98 9.03 16.25
C LEU A 422 0.24 9.77 15.74
N TYR A 423 0.67 10.80 16.46
CA TYR A 423 1.97 11.40 16.24
C TYR A 423 3.06 10.50 16.85
N ARG A 424 4.30 10.68 16.39
CA ARG A 424 5.50 10.11 17.00
C ARG A 424 6.55 11.19 17.18
N GLU A 425 7.55 10.93 18.00
CA GLU A 425 8.66 11.88 18.20
C GLU A 425 9.99 11.21 17.91
N THR A 426 10.97 11.97 17.43
CA THR A 426 12.36 11.55 17.26
C THR A 426 13.29 12.71 17.61
N ILE A 427 14.61 12.55 17.49
CA ILE A 427 15.59 13.62 17.73
C ILE A 427 16.30 14.00 16.43
N ALA A 428 16.80 15.24 16.36
CA ALA A 428 17.58 15.71 15.20
C ALA A 428 19.08 15.38 15.28
N GLY A 429 19.62 15.22 16.49
CA GLY A 429 21.06 15.12 16.72
C GLY A 429 21.42 14.26 17.93
N LEU A 430 22.72 13.96 18.05
CA LEU A 430 23.30 13.15 19.13
C LEU A 430 23.14 13.83 20.50
N VAL A 431 22.62 13.12 21.50
CA VAL A 431 22.51 13.60 22.88
C VAL A 431 22.93 12.53 23.90
N GLU A 432 23.51 12.96 25.02
CA GLU A 432 23.75 12.09 26.18
C GLU A 432 22.69 12.38 27.24
N GLY A 433 21.82 11.42 27.51
CA GLY A 433 20.83 11.46 28.58
C GLY A 433 21.34 10.79 29.83
N VAL A 434 21.16 11.43 30.98
CA VAL A 434 21.70 10.97 32.27
C VAL A 434 20.60 10.84 33.32
N GLY A 435 20.60 9.75 34.07
CA GLY A 435 19.57 9.45 35.08
C GLY A 435 20.16 8.89 36.36
N HIS A 436 19.76 9.48 37.49
CA HIS A 436 20.21 9.08 38.82
C HIS A 436 19.02 8.88 39.76
N PHE A 437 19.09 7.80 40.55
CA PHE A 437 18.06 7.46 41.52
C PHE A 437 18.69 7.02 42.85
N GLU A 438 18.60 7.91 43.84
CA GLU A 438 19.16 7.71 45.18
C GLU A 438 18.26 8.33 46.28
N PRO A 439 17.12 7.70 46.64
CA PRO A 439 16.28 8.15 47.75
C PRO A 439 16.92 7.89 49.14
N LEU A 440 16.86 6.67 49.68
CA LEU A 440 17.51 6.30 50.95
C LEU A 440 17.93 4.83 50.93
N ARG A 441 19.24 4.54 51.01
CA ARG A 441 19.81 3.18 50.86
C ARG A 441 19.55 2.51 49.50
N HIS A 442 19.30 3.30 48.48
CA HIS A 442 19.17 2.94 47.08
C HIS A 442 20.20 3.72 46.27
N TYR A 443 20.76 3.17 45.20
CA TYR A 443 21.68 3.90 44.32
C TYR A 443 21.71 3.28 42.93
N ALA A 444 21.39 4.06 41.91
CA ALA A 444 21.60 3.70 40.50
C ALA A 444 21.89 4.94 39.67
N GLU A 445 22.88 4.83 38.77
CA GLU A 445 23.27 5.87 37.83
C GLU A 445 23.40 5.27 36.44
N VAL A 446 22.79 5.90 35.43
CA VAL A 446 22.72 5.41 34.04
C VAL A 446 22.97 6.55 33.07
N HIS A 447 23.87 6.33 32.10
CA HIS A 447 24.15 7.25 31.01
C HIS A 447 23.81 6.57 29.68
N LEU A 448 22.94 7.21 28.91
CA LEU A 448 22.46 6.72 27.62
C LEU A 448 22.85 7.69 26.52
N LEU A 449 23.45 7.17 25.45
CA LEU A 449 23.69 7.91 24.22
C LEU A 449 22.50 7.69 23.29
N MET A 450 21.86 8.77 22.84
CA MET A 450 20.73 8.71 21.93
C MET A 450 21.10 9.32 20.58
N GLU A 451 20.91 8.53 19.53
CA GLU A 451 21.29 8.84 18.15
C GLU A 451 20.07 8.75 17.24
N PRO A 452 19.85 9.72 16.33
CA PRO A 452 18.82 9.59 15.31
C PRO A 452 19.16 8.46 14.34
N ARG A 453 18.12 7.79 13.82
CA ARG A 453 18.25 6.76 12.79
C ARG A 453 17.37 7.12 11.59
N GLU A 454 17.47 6.31 10.54
CA GLU A 454 16.64 6.46 9.36
C GLU A 454 15.15 6.30 9.71
N GLN A 455 14.30 7.03 9.00
CA GLN A 455 12.85 7.00 9.22
C GLN A 455 12.29 5.58 9.04
N GLY A 456 11.46 5.13 9.99
CA GLY A 456 10.90 3.79 10.00
C GLY A 456 11.81 2.68 10.56
N SER A 457 13.02 3.02 11.01
CA SER A 457 13.94 2.05 11.65
C SER A 457 13.50 1.61 13.06
N GLY A 458 12.59 2.35 13.70
CA GLY A 458 12.11 2.05 15.04
C GLY A 458 13.14 2.33 16.14
N LEU A 459 12.91 1.80 17.34
CA LEU A 459 13.85 1.94 18.46
C LEU A 459 14.84 0.78 18.49
N GLN A 460 16.12 1.10 18.63
CA GLN A 460 17.21 0.13 18.76
C GLN A 460 17.95 0.35 20.08
N PHE A 461 18.26 -0.74 20.77
CA PHE A 461 18.89 -0.70 22.08
C PHE A 461 20.18 -1.50 22.09
N GLU A 462 21.29 -0.86 22.44
CA GLU A 462 22.62 -1.48 22.50
C GLU A 462 23.36 -1.13 23.80
N SER A 463 24.43 -1.86 24.10
CA SER A 463 25.31 -1.58 25.23
C SER A 463 26.76 -1.57 24.77
N GLU A 464 27.45 -0.45 24.98
CA GLU A 464 28.89 -0.28 24.78
C GLU A 464 29.63 -0.14 26.13
N CYS A 465 28.92 -0.29 27.25
CA CYS A 465 29.48 -0.17 28.58
C CYS A 465 30.42 -1.33 28.92
N SER A 466 31.63 -1.03 29.39
CA SER A 466 32.58 -2.04 29.87
C SER A 466 32.02 -2.85 31.05
N GLU A 467 32.27 -4.16 31.06
CA GLU A 467 31.90 -5.03 32.19
C GLU A 467 32.61 -4.63 33.50
N ASP A 468 33.69 -3.87 33.42
CA ASP A 468 34.43 -3.33 34.57
C ASP A 468 33.69 -2.18 35.28
N LEU A 469 32.92 -1.38 34.53
CA LEU A 469 32.15 -0.26 35.07
C LEU A 469 30.81 -0.72 35.63
N LEU A 470 30.13 -1.58 34.88
CA LEU A 470 28.84 -2.11 35.24
C LEU A 470 28.73 -3.59 34.86
N ALA A 471 28.46 -4.44 35.85
CA ALA A 471 28.33 -5.87 35.63
C ALA A 471 27.22 -6.20 34.61
N LYS A 472 27.47 -7.25 33.80
CA LYS A 472 26.62 -7.63 32.65
C LYS A 472 25.16 -7.90 32.99
N ASN A 473 24.88 -8.36 34.22
CA ASN A 473 23.52 -8.57 34.72
C ASN A 473 22.74 -7.24 34.81
N TRP A 474 23.39 -6.17 35.27
CA TRP A 474 22.78 -4.83 35.36
C TRP A 474 22.62 -4.19 33.99
N GLN A 475 23.59 -4.36 33.09
CA GLN A 475 23.45 -3.91 31.69
C GLN A 475 22.21 -4.54 31.02
N ARG A 476 22.04 -5.87 31.16
CA ARG A 476 20.85 -6.58 30.65
C ARG A 476 19.55 -6.08 31.28
N LEU A 477 19.58 -5.75 32.58
CA LEU A 477 18.42 -5.22 33.27
C LEU A 477 18.01 -3.85 32.72
N ILE A 478 18.98 -2.95 32.50
CA ILE A 478 18.73 -1.63 31.89
C ILE A 478 18.14 -1.79 30.48
N LEU A 479 18.70 -2.66 29.64
CA LEU A 479 18.17 -2.93 28.31
C LEU A 479 16.75 -3.50 28.36
N THR A 480 16.44 -4.35 29.35
CA THR A 480 15.09 -4.89 29.56
C THR A 480 14.11 -3.77 29.90
N HIS A 481 14.50 -2.84 30.79
CA HIS A 481 13.67 -1.69 31.14
C HIS A 481 13.48 -0.71 29.97
N LEU A 482 14.48 -0.56 29.10
CA LEU A 482 14.33 0.21 27.87
C LEU A 482 13.29 -0.42 26.93
N GLN A 483 13.18 -1.75 26.88
CA GLN A 483 12.26 -2.47 25.99
C GLN A 483 10.85 -2.67 26.57
N GLU A 484 10.68 -2.73 27.89
CA GLU A 484 9.40 -3.07 28.51
C GLU A 484 8.33 -1.97 28.40
N LYS A 485 8.75 -0.71 28.25
CA LYS A 485 7.89 0.47 28.28
C LYS A 485 8.04 1.28 27.00
N ALA A 486 6.92 1.69 26.42
CA ALA A 486 6.91 2.70 25.37
C ALA A 486 7.27 4.07 25.98
N HIS A 487 8.45 4.60 25.64
CA HIS A 487 8.91 5.90 26.14
C HIS A 487 8.14 7.03 25.45
N LYS A 488 7.73 8.02 26.24
CA LYS A 488 7.05 9.21 25.75
C LYS A 488 8.05 10.31 25.42
N GLY A 489 7.81 10.97 24.30
CA GLY A 489 8.49 12.19 23.88
C GLY A 489 8.07 13.41 24.71
N VAL A 490 8.84 14.48 24.60
CA VAL A 490 8.72 15.68 25.44
C VAL A 490 7.80 16.73 24.81
N LEU A 491 7.53 16.66 23.51
CA LEU A 491 6.78 17.67 22.78
C LEU A 491 5.26 17.52 22.97
N THR A 492 4.74 16.33 22.68
CA THR A 492 3.30 16.03 22.69
C THR A 492 2.95 14.86 23.60
N GLY A 493 3.96 14.21 24.19
CA GLY A 493 3.79 12.97 24.94
C GLY A 493 3.58 11.75 24.01
N ALA A 494 3.80 11.92 22.71
CA ALA A 494 3.73 10.85 21.72
C ALA A 494 4.89 9.86 21.90
N PRO A 495 4.73 8.59 21.50
CA PRO A 495 5.81 7.61 21.62
C PRO A 495 7.00 7.98 20.73
N ILE A 496 8.20 7.78 21.25
CA ILE A 496 9.43 8.01 20.48
C ILE A 496 9.70 6.88 19.48
N THR A 497 10.36 7.18 18.36
CA THR A 497 10.72 6.24 17.29
C THR A 497 11.99 6.67 16.58
N ASP A 498 12.57 5.75 15.80
CA ASP A 498 13.67 6.01 14.84
C ASP A 498 14.92 6.54 15.54
N MET A 499 15.29 5.90 16.66
CA MET A 499 16.40 6.29 17.51
C MET A 499 17.17 5.05 17.98
N LYS A 500 18.49 5.18 18.04
CA LYS A 500 19.37 4.21 18.70
C LYS A 500 19.70 4.73 20.11
N ILE A 501 19.43 3.93 21.13
CA ILE A 501 19.72 4.24 22.54
C ILE A 501 20.78 3.26 23.03
N THR A 502 21.99 3.77 23.25
CA THR A 502 23.17 2.99 23.63
C THR A 502 23.54 3.24 25.08
N LEU A 503 23.63 2.18 25.89
CA LEU A 503 24.17 2.29 27.25
C LEU A 503 25.69 2.45 27.18
N VAL A 504 26.19 3.64 27.53
CA VAL A 504 27.61 3.98 27.48
C VAL A 504 28.29 3.85 28.85
N SER A 505 27.59 4.22 29.92
CA SER A 505 28.14 4.18 31.28
C SER A 505 27.03 4.00 32.32
N GLY A 506 27.40 3.52 33.50
CA GLY A 506 26.49 3.37 34.62
C GLY A 506 27.21 2.89 35.87
N LYS A 507 26.58 3.05 37.02
CA LYS A 507 27.17 2.71 38.32
C LYS A 507 26.14 2.09 39.25
N ALA A 508 26.57 1.04 39.94
CA ALA A 508 25.81 0.33 40.97
C ALA A 508 26.57 0.37 42.32
N HIS A 509 25.83 0.37 43.42
CA HIS A 509 26.37 0.18 44.77
C HIS A 509 26.12 -1.26 45.25
N ASN A 510 27.19 -1.96 45.63
CA ASN A 510 27.20 -3.40 45.97
C ASN A 510 26.17 -3.87 47.02
N LYS A 511 25.70 -2.98 47.90
CA LYS A 511 24.74 -3.32 48.98
C LYS A 511 23.40 -2.59 48.91
N HIS A 512 23.31 -1.59 48.05
CA HIS A 512 22.20 -0.63 48.07
C HIS A 512 21.47 -0.57 46.74
N THR A 513 22.01 -1.12 45.66
CA THR A 513 21.28 -1.20 44.39
C THR A 513 20.34 -2.39 44.37
N GLU A 514 19.07 -2.12 44.13
CA GLU A 514 18.04 -3.11 43.83
C GLU A 514 17.60 -3.01 42.36
N GLY A 515 16.93 -4.05 41.85
CA GLY A 515 16.50 -4.08 40.46
C GLY A 515 15.55 -2.93 40.08
N GLY A 516 14.72 -2.46 41.03
CA GLY A 516 13.83 -1.33 40.81
C GLY A 516 14.55 0.01 40.62
N ASP A 517 15.77 0.17 41.15
CA ASP A 517 16.50 1.43 41.10
C ASP A 517 16.99 1.74 39.69
N PHE A 518 17.47 0.72 38.98
CA PHE A 518 17.87 0.86 37.58
C PHE A 518 16.69 1.18 36.67
N ARG A 519 15.50 0.64 36.95
CA ARG A 519 14.28 1.01 36.20
C ARG A 519 14.02 2.52 36.28
N GLU A 520 14.05 3.05 37.50
CA GLU A 520 13.82 4.47 37.75
C GLU A 520 14.92 5.37 37.15
N ALA A 521 16.19 4.97 37.26
CA ALA A 521 17.31 5.69 36.68
C ALA A 521 17.28 5.68 35.14
N THR A 522 16.98 4.53 34.52
CA THR A 522 16.89 4.39 33.06
C THR A 522 15.80 5.27 32.46
N TYR A 523 14.59 5.29 33.04
CA TYR A 523 13.51 6.14 32.53
C TYR A 523 13.83 7.63 32.61
N ARG A 524 14.50 8.04 33.70
CA ARG A 524 14.95 9.43 33.88
C ARG A 524 16.06 9.77 32.89
N ALA A 525 16.98 8.86 32.61
CA ALA A 525 18.04 9.07 31.62
C ALA A 525 17.49 9.33 30.21
N VAL A 526 16.52 8.51 29.78
CA VAL A 526 15.82 8.74 28.49
C VAL A 526 15.11 10.08 28.51
N ARG A 527 14.36 10.38 29.57
CA ARG A 527 13.56 11.60 29.66
C ARG A 527 14.42 12.87 29.69
N GLN A 528 15.50 12.85 30.46
CA GLN A 528 16.44 13.96 30.60
C GLN A 528 17.15 14.25 29.27
N GLY A 529 17.62 13.21 28.56
CA GLY A 529 18.26 13.44 27.26
C GLY A 529 17.27 13.89 26.18
N LEU A 530 15.99 13.49 26.24
CA LEU A 530 14.96 14.04 25.35
C LEU A 530 14.67 15.53 25.61
N MET A 531 14.76 15.98 26.87
CA MET A 531 14.62 17.40 27.21
C MET A 531 15.80 18.25 26.71
N GLU A 532 17.00 17.66 26.63
CA GLU A 532 18.17 18.35 26.07
C GLU A 532 18.26 18.27 24.55
N ALA A 533 17.62 17.29 23.92
CA ALA A 533 17.67 17.10 22.48
C ALA A 533 16.71 18.02 21.73
N ASP A 534 17.11 18.38 20.50
CA ASP A 534 16.20 18.95 19.50
C ASP A 534 15.22 17.87 19.04
N SER A 535 14.10 17.75 19.75
CA SER A 535 13.03 16.80 19.44
C SER A 535 12.23 17.24 18.21
N ILE A 536 11.87 16.29 17.35
CA ILE A 536 11.09 16.49 16.11
C ILE A 536 9.79 15.71 16.21
N LEU A 537 8.68 16.37 15.88
CA LEU A 537 7.36 15.74 15.76
C LEU A 537 7.21 15.09 14.38
N LEU A 538 6.74 13.84 14.37
CA LEU A 538 6.47 13.06 13.18
C LEU A 538 4.97 12.80 13.05
N GLU A 539 4.47 12.84 11.83
CA GLU A 539 3.10 12.51 11.48
C GLU A 539 3.06 11.43 10.38
N PRO A 540 1.97 10.67 10.25
CA PRO A 540 1.86 9.66 9.21
C PRO A 540 1.59 10.29 7.83
N TYR A 541 2.20 9.72 6.80
CA TYR A 541 2.05 10.09 5.39
C TYR A 541 1.38 8.96 4.59
N TYR A 542 0.49 9.35 3.67
CA TYR A 542 -0.01 8.45 2.63
C TYR A 542 0.83 8.57 1.38
N SER A 543 1.12 7.44 0.75
CA SER A 543 1.37 7.36 -0.69
C SER A 543 0.01 7.29 -1.38
N TYR A 544 -0.22 8.11 -2.40
CA TYR A 544 -1.50 8.17 -3.09
C TYR A 544 -1.37 7.97 -4.59
N GLN A 545 -2.45 7.48 -5.20
CA GLN A 545 -2.68 7.44 -6.63
C GLN A 545 -4.03 8.13 -6.92
N LEU A 546 -4.01 9.18 -7.74
CA LEU A 546 -5.17 9.97 -8.08
C LEU A 546 -5.43 9.89 -9.59
N GLU A 547 -6.54 9.28 -9.96
CA GLU A 547 -7.01 9.21 -11.34
C GLU A 547 -8.00 10.34 -11.58
N LEU A 548 -7.81 11.14 -12.63
CA LEU A 548 -8.73 12.24 -12.94
C LEU A 548 -8.67 12.63 -14.43
N PRO A 549 -9.66 13.38 -14.95
CA PRO A 549 -9.59 13.90 -16.31
C PRO A 549 -8.39 14.83 -16.51
N GLU A 550 -7.70 14.73 -17.65
CA GLU A 550 -6.46 15.49 -17.95
C GLU A 550 -6.61 17.00 -17.73
N ARG A 551 -7.76 17.57 -18.12
CA ARG A 551 -8.07 18.99 -17.94
C ARG A 551 -8.07 19.48 -16.48
N MET A 552 -8.18 18.58 -15.50
CA MET A 552 -8.25 18.92 -14.07
C MET A 552 -6.93 18.68 -13.32
N VAL A 553 -5.89 18.15 -14.00
CA VAL A 553 -4.59 17.81 -13.40
C VAL A 553 -3.93 19.00 -12.71
N GLY A 554 -3.91 20.17 -13.36
CA GLY A 554 -3.28 21.36 -12.77
C GLY A 554 -3.93 21.82 -11.46
N ARG A 555 -5.26 21.65 -11.33
CA ARG A 555 -5.96 21.93 -10.06
C ARG A 555 -5.57 20.91 -8.99
N ALA A 556 -5.60 19.63 -9.32
CA ALA A 556 -5.26 18.57 -8.38
C ALA A 556 -3.83 18.71 -7.84
N MET A 557 -2.84 19.00 -8.70
CA MET A 557 -1.47 19.26 -8.26
C MET A 557 -1.36 20.47 -7.34
N THR A 558 -2.09 21.55 -7.62
CA THR A 558 -2.11 22.76 -6.79
C THR A 558 -2.68 22.46 -5.40
N ASP A 559 -3.78 21.70 -5.33
CA ASP A 559 -4.41 21.32 -4.07
C ASP A 559 -3.45 20.44 -3.23
N ILE A 560 -2.78 19.46 -3.85
CA ILE A 560 -1.82 18.59 -3.16
C ILE A 560 -0.61 19.39 -2.65
N GLU A 561 -0.09 20.33 -3.45
CA GLU A 561 1.00 21.20 -3.01
C GLU A 561 0.59 22.08 -1.81
N GLN A 562 -0.64 22.62 -1.82
CA GLN A 562 -1.21 23.34 -0.67
C GLN A 562 -1.40 22.46 0.58
N MET A 563 -1.61 21.16 0.38
CA MET A 563 -1.70 20.15 1.43
C MET A 563 -0.33 19.63 1.88
N SER A 564 0.77 20.29 1.48
CA SER A 564 2.14 19.88 1.81
C SER A 564 2.50 18.49 1.28
N GLY A 565 1.90 18.09 0.16
CA GLY A 565 2.18 16.85 -0.54
C GLY A 565 3.03 17.03 -1.80
N THR A 566 3.60 15.93 -2.26
CA THR A 566 4.30 15.81 -3.54
C THR A 566 3.39 15.18 -4.59
N SER A 567 3.60 15.52 -5.87
CA SER A 567 2.81 15.00 -6.98
C SER A 567 3.67 14.81 -8.22
N GLU A 568 3.53 13.65 -8.87
CA GLU A 568 4.17 13.30 -10.13
C GLU A 568 3.13 12.69 -11.08
N ILE A 569 3.29 12.92 -12.39
CA ILE A 569 2.40 12.36 -13.42
C ILE A 569 3.04 11.06 -13.95
N ILE A 570 2.36 9.92 -13.77
CA ILE A 570 2.86 8.62 -14.25
C ILE A 570 2.40 8.35 -15.68
N ALA A 571 1.12 8.57 -15.96
CA ALA A 571 0.51 8.18 -17.22
C ALA A 571 -0.61 9.13 -17.63
N THR A 572 -0.77 9.33 -18.94
CA THR A 572 -1.87 10.08 -19.53
C THR A 572 -2.39 9.32 -20.75
N ASN A 573 -3.67 8.97 -20.72
CA ASN A 573 -4.34 8.20 -21.79
C ASN A 573 -5.26 9.08 -22.65
N GLY A 574 -5.00 10.39 -22.75
CA GLY A 574 -5.75 11.37 -23.55
C GLY A 574 -7.14 11.76 -23.02
N GLU A 575 -7.80 10.89 -22.24
CA GLU A 575 -9.04 11.22 -21.50
C GLU A 575 -8.83 11.30 -19.99
N THR A 576 -7.92 10.47 -19.46
CA THR A 576 -7.63 10.35 -18.03
C THR A 576 -6.12 10.42 -17.77
N ALA A 577 -5.75 11.06 -16.68
CA ALA A 577 -4.39 11.14 -16.18
C ALA A 577 -4.30 10.50 -14.78
N VAL A 578 -3.16 9.90 -14.49
CA VAL A 578 -2.86 9.28 -13.20
C VAL A 578 -1.71 10.05 -12.55
N LEU A 579 -2.01 10.64 -11.39
CA LEU A 579 -1.07 11.31 -10.50
C LEU A 579 -0.68 10.37 -9.36
N THR A 580 0.57 10.42 -8.93
CA THR A 580 1.02 9.74 -7.72
C THR A 580 1.89 10.65 -6.88
N GLY A 581 1.93 10.42 -5.59
CA GLY A 581 2.84 11.14 -4.71
C GLY A 581 2.61 10.80 -3.25
N SER A 582 3.07 11.67 -2.36
CA SER A 582 2.93 11.49 -0.92
C SER A 582 2.35 12.74 -0.27
N ALA A 583 1.47 12.61 0.72
CA ALA A 583 1.02 13.76 1.51
C ALA A 583 0.60 13.35 2.94
N PRO A 584 0.55 14.31 3.88
CA PRO A 584 0.13 14.06 5.25
C PRO A 584 -1.28 13.46 5.32
N VAL A 585 -1.44 12.43 6.17
CA VAL A 585 -2.74 11.78 6.39
C VAL A 585 -3.81 12.79 6.80
N ILE A 586 -3.47 13.77 7.64
CA ILE A 586 -4.43 14.78 8.12
C ILE A 586 -5.06 15.59 6.99
N ARG A 587 -4.29 15.87 5.93
CA ARG A 587 -4.73 16.72 4.82
C ARG A 587 -5.52 15.95 3.77
N LEU A 588 -5.16 14.69 3.51
CA LEU A 588 -5.80 13.87 2.47
C LEU A 588 -7.13 13.23 2.88
N ARG A 589 -7.42 13.13 4.19
CA ARG A 589 -8.61 12.43 4.73
C ARG A 589 -9.96 12.80 4.13
N ASN A 590 -10.15 14.02 3.64
CA ASN A 590 -11.41 14.44 3.02
C ASN A 590 -11.26 14.86 1.54
N TYR A 591 -10.06 14.71 0.98
CA TYR A 591 -9.76 15.26 -0.34
C TYR A 591 -10.54 14.58 -1.47
N GLN A 592 -10.90 13.30 -1.31
CA GLN A 592 -11.73 12.57 -2.29
C GLN A 592 -13.09 13.25 -2.54
N LYS A 593 -13.66 13.93 -1.52
CA LYS A 593 -14.92 14.69 -1.68
C LYS A 593 -14.73 15.88 -2.61
N ASP A 594 -13.65 16.63 -2.43
CA ASP A 594 -13.32 17.78 -3.27
C ASP A 594 -13.01 17.34 -4.70
N VAL A 595 -12.18 16.30 -4.85
CA VAL A 595 -11.88 15.64 -6.13
C VAL A 595 -13.18 15.27 -6.84
N SER A 596 -14.07 14.54 -6.17
CA SER A 596 -15.33 14.10 -6.76
C SER A 596 -16.18 15.29 -7.20
N SER A 597 -16.23 16.36 -6.40
CA SER A 597 -16.98 17.57 -6.71
C SER A 597 -16.47 18.28 -7.97
N TYR A 598 -15.17 18.58 -8.05
CA TYR A 598 -14.65 19.31 -9.21
C TYR A 598 -14.49 18.44 -10.46
N THR A 599 -14.25 17.13 -10.31
CA THR A 599 -14.15 16.20 -11.45
C THR A 599 -15.50 15.71 -11.96
N LYS A 600 -16.62 16.09 -11.33
CA LYS A 600 -17.97 15.57 -11.60
C LYS A 600 -18.05 14.04 -11.45
N GLY A 601 -17.41 13.52 -10.39
CA GLY A 601 -17.38 12.10 -10.03
C GLY A 601 -16.51 11.21 -10.90
N LEU A 602 -15.66 11.80 -11.76
CA LEU A 602 -14.71 11.04 -12.58
C LEU A 602 -13.38 10.77 -11.86
N GLY A 603 -13.08 11.53 -10.81
CA GLY A 603 -11.83 11.43 -10.07
C GLY A 603 -11.86 10.38 -8.96
N ARG A 604 -10.78 9.62 -8.83
CA ARG A 604 -10.61 8.57 -7.80
C ARG A 604 -9.25 8.70 -7.13
N LEU A 605 -9.26 8.88 -5.81
CA LEU A 605 -8.09 8.88 -4.95
C LEU A 605 -7.96 7.51 -4.27
N PHE A 606 -6.78 6.93 -4.38
CA PHE A 606 -6.35 5.73 -3.65
C PHE A 606 -5.21 6.14 -2.71
N CYS A 607 -5.22 5.66 -1.47
CA CYS A 607 -4.21 5.98 -0.48
C CYS A 607 -3.70 4.72 0.21
N THR A 608 -2.38 4.59 0.36
CA THR A 608 -1.70 3.55 1.13
C THR A 608 -0.78 4.19 2.17
N LEU A 609 -0.67 3.61 3.36
CA LEU A 609 0.21 4.16 4.40
C LEU A 609 1.68 3.96 3.98
N GLN A 610 2.43 5.06 3.83
CA GLN A 610 3.85 5.02 3.47
C GLN A 610 4.74 4.88 4.72
N GLY A 611 4.38 5.55 5.81
CA GLY A 611 5.18 5.61 7.03
C GLY A 611 4.97 6.93 7.78
N TYR A 612 5.93 7.27 8.63
CA TYR A 612 5.97 8.53 9.38
C TYR A 612 6.99 9.47 8.75
N GLY A 613 6.60 10.73 8.54
CA GLY A 613 7.45 11.81 8.07
C GLY A 613 7.43 12.99 9.04
N VAL A 614 8.24 14.01 8.77
CA VAL A 614 8.27 15.23 9.58
C VAL A 614 6.91 15.92 9.54
N CYS A 615 6.39 16.31 10.69
CA CYS A 615 5.12 17.01 10.79
C CYS A 615 5.15 18.32 10.00
N HIS A 616 4.15 18.56 9.15
CA HIS A 616 4.06 19.74 8.29
C HIS A 616 3.76 21.03 9.09
N ASN A 617 3.04 20.93 10.21
CA ASN A 617 2.63 22.06 11.06
C ASN A 617 2.89 21.83 12.57
N PRO A 618 4.15 21.60 13.00
CA PRO A 618 4.45 21.18 14.36
C PRO A 618 3.96 22.18 15.41
N GLU A 619 4.15 23.49 15.19
CA GLU A 619 3.73 24.54 16.13
C GLU A 619 2.22 24.51 16.44
N GLU A 620 1.38 24.36 15.40
CA GLU A 620 -0.07 24.28 15.58
C GLU A 620 -0.49 23.05 16.39
N VAL A 621 0.18 21.91 16.17
CA VAL A 621 -0.11 20.66 16.88
C VAL A 621 0.32 20.78 18.35
N LEU A 622 1.48 21.39 18.61
CA LEU A 622 1.96 21.64 19.98
C LEU A 622 1.01 22.55 20.76
N ASP A 623 0.54 23.63 20.14
CA ASP A 623 -0.42 24.56 20.74
C ASP A 623 -1.79 23.93 21.04
N GLN A 624 -2.19 22.92 20.27
CA GLN A 624 -3.43 22.17 20.48
C GLN A 624 -3.30 21.15 21.61
N ILE A 625 -2.20 20.39 21.64
CA ILE A 625 -2.01 19.31 22.62
C ILE A 625 -1.62 19.87 23.99
N ARG A 626 -0.81 20.94 24.03
CA ARG A 626 -0.33 21.61 25.26
C ARG A 626 0.21 20.64 26.30
N TYR A 627 1.00 19.67 25.84
CA TYR A 627 1.63 18.72 26.73
C TYR A 627 2.75 19.42 27.51
N ASP A 628 2.74 19.25 28.83
CA ASP A 628 3.79 19.77 29.70
C ASP A 628 4.61 18.60 30.26
N PRO A 629 5.86 18.44 29.80
CA PRO A 629 6.71 17.33 30.20
C PRO A 629 7.14 17.38 31.67
N GLU A 630 7.18 18.56 32.30
CA GLU A 630 7.60 18.73 33.71
C GLU A 630 6.48 18.38 34.70
N ASN A 631 5.22 18.52 34.26
CA ASN A 631 4.05 18.15 35.06
C ASN A 631 3.66 16.65 34.93
N ASP A 632 4.34 15.85 34.09
CA ASP A 632 4.11 14.41 33.98
C ASP A 632 4.81 13.63 35.12
N LEU A 633 4.11 13.49 36.25
CA LEU A 633 4.58 12.73 37.42
C LEU A 633 4.85 11.24 37.12
N SER A 634 4.29 10.69 36.04
CA SER A 634 4.52 9.28 35.63
C SER A 634 5.79 9.10 34.79
N ASN A 635 6.34 10.20 34.26
CA ASN A 635 7.57 10.24 33.46
C ASN A 635 8.42 11.45 33.86
N PRO A 636 8.97 11.45 35.10
CA PRO A 636 9.70 12.59 35.64
C PRO A 636 10.94 12.93 34.81
N THR A 637 11.17 14.22 34.59
CA THR A 637 12.31 14.77 33.83
C THR A 637 13.58 14.87 34.69
N GLY A 638 13.44 15.13 35.99
CA GLY A 638 14.54 15.28 36.94
C GLY A 638 15.05 13.97 37.55
N SER A 639 16.22 14.05 38.20
CA SER A 639 16.87 12.93 38.90
C SER A 639 16.81 13.08 40.42
N VAL A 640 16.86 11.96 41.15
CA VAL A 640 16.76 11.95 42.62
C VAL A 640 18.13 11.69 43.23
N PHE A 641 18.60 12.59 44.09
CA PHE A 641 19.88 12.52 44.78
C PHE A 641 19.69 12.51 46.30
N CYS A 642 20.65 12.00 47.07
CA CYS A 642 20.58 12.00 48.53
C CYS A 642 21.53 13.04 49.14
N ALA A 643 20.99 13.95 49.97
CA ALA A 643 21.79 14.83 50.83
C ALA A 643 21.33 14.69 52.29
N ASN A 644 22.27 14.49 53.22
CA ASN A 644 22.00 14.37 54.66
C ASN A 644 20.96 13.28 55.04
N GLY A 645 20.84 12.22 54.24
CA GLY A 645 19.90 11.12 54.49
C GLY A 645 18.45 11.42 54.09
N ALA A 646 18.22 12.43 53.26
CA ALA A 646 16.95 12.69 52.60
C ALA A 646 17.14 12.82 51.08
N GLY A 647 16.30 12.14 50.31
CA GLY A 647 16.26 12.30 48.85
C GLY A 647 15.69 13.66 48.46
N PHE A 648 16.33 14.34 47.52
CA PHE A 648 15.87 15.58 46.89
C PHE A 648 15.88 15.43 45.36
N LEU A 649 14.99 16.17 44.69
CA LEU A 649 14.88 16.18 43.23
C LEU A 649 15.81 17.27 42.67
N VAL A 650 16.56 16.93 41.62
CA VAL A 650 17.34 17.86 40.80
C VAL A 650 16.67 17.96 39.44
N GLU A 651 16.41 19.19 39.01
CA GLU A 651 15.79 19.49 37.72
C GLU A 651 16.70 19.09 36.55
N TRP A 652 16.09 18.71 35.43
CA TRP A 652 16.76 18.08 34.28
C TRP A 652 17.97 18.85 33.74
N PHE A 653 17.95 20.19 33.80
CA PHE A 653 19.02 21.07 33.31
C PHE A 653 20.25 21.10 34.23
N ASP A 654 20.09 20.78 35.51
CA ASP A 654 21.19 20.75 36.50
C ASP A 654 21.74 19.33 36.72
N VAL A 655 21.04 18.27 36.29
CA VAL A 655 21.38 16.87 36.62
C VAL A 655 22.83 16.52 36.27
N LYS A 656 23.34 16.96 35.12
CA LYS A 656 24.70 16.65 34.66
C LYS A 656 25.80 17.18 35.58
N GLU A 657 25.54 18.24 36.34
CA GLU A 657 26.50 18.81 37.29
C GLU A 657 26.56 18.01 38.60
N TYR A 658 25.51 17.25 38.91
CA TYR A 658 25.38 16.46 40.14
C TYR A 658 25.77 14.99 39.94
N MET A 659 25.98 14.54 38.70
CA MET A 659 26.37 13.15 38.40
C MET A 659 27.74 12.80 38.98
N HIS A 660 27.88 11.55 39.42
CA HIS A 660 29.14 11.06 39.98
C HIS A 660 30.08 10.53 38.89
N LEU A 661 29.54 10.18 37.72
CA LEU A 661 30.28 9.82 36.52
C LEU A 661 30.45 11.05 35.63
N GLU A 662 31.64 11.19 35.05
CA GLU A 662 31.90 12.20 34.03
C GLU A 662 31.09 11.89 32.76
N SER A 663 30.65 12.95 32.08
CA SER A 663 29.95 12.83 30.79
C SER A 663 30.81 12.08 29.77
N PHE A 664 30.22 11.08 29.12
CA PHE A 664 30.89 10.30 28.08
C PHE A 664 31.37 11.19 26.92
N LEU A 665 30.58 12.21 26.56
CA LEU A 665 30.96 13.19 25.53
C LEU A 665 32.16 14.05 25.94
N LYS A 666 32.25 14.44 27.23
CA LYS A 666 33.44 15.15 27.77
C LYS A 666 34.67 14.24 27.81
N GLN A 667 34.54 12.99 28.25
CA GLN A 667 35.64 12.03 28.27
C GLN A 667 36.18 11.73 26.87
N LYS A 668 35.33 11.67 25.84
CA LYS A 668 35.79 11.50 24.45
C LYS A 668 36.57 12.74 23.98
N GLN A 669 36.05 13.95 24.23
CA GLN A 669 36.75 15.20 23.91
C GLN A 669 38.08 15.35 24.65
N GLU A 670 38.15 14.96 25.92
CA GLU A 670 39.37 14.96 26.72
C GLU A 670 40.32 13.84 26.32
N ALA A 671 39.84 12.65 25.95
CA ALA A 671 40.67 11.57 25.39
C ALA A 671 41.30 12.01 24.06
N TYR A 672 40.54 12.68 23.18
CA TYR A 672 41.11 13.31 21.97
C TYR A 672 42.12 14.43 22.32
N ALA A 673 41.89 15.21 23.39
CA ALA A 673 42.81 16.26 23.84
C ALA A 673 44.08 15.71 24.52
N THR A 674 43.99 14.59 25.26
CA THR A 674 45.09 13.98 26.01
C THR A 674 45.99 13.15 25.09
N VAL A 675 45.40 12.43 24.13
CA VAL A 675 46.12 11.78 23.02
C VAL A 675 46.83 12.83 22.14
N GLY A 676 46.29 14.06 22.06
CA GLY A 676 46.92 15.20 21.40
C GLY A 676 48.19 15.75 22.08
N SER A 677 48.53 15.33 23.31
CA SER A 677 49.65 15.91 24.08
C SER A 677 50.90 15.02 24.21
N GLU A 678 50.82 13.72 23.93
CA GLU A 678 52.00 12.83 23.84
C GLU A 678 52.35 12.41 22.40
N ALA A 679 51.54 12.79 21.41
CA ALA A 679 51.82 12.60 19.99
C ALA A 679 52.29 13.90 19.30
N ALA A 680 53.15 14.69 19.95
CA ALA A 680 53.79 15.86 19.35
C ALA A 680 54.98 15.48 18.44
N VAL A 681 54.90 14.38 17.69
CA VAL A 681 55.74 14.10 16.51
C VAL A 681 54.95 13.18 15.56
N ASN A 682 53.96 13.72 14.86
CA ASN A 682 53.77 13.45 13.43
C ASN A 682 52.71 14.40 12.86
N LYS A 683 53.06 15.02 11.73
CA LYS A 683 52.18 15.88 10.95
C LYS A 683 50.96 15.08 10.48
N GLY A 684 49.80 15.71 10.57
CA GLY A 684 48.50 15.10 10.42
C GLY A 684 48.09 14.69 9.01
N GLU A 685 47.00 13.94 8.98
CA GLU A 685 46.08 13.79 7.87
C GLU A 685 44.67 13.77 8.51
N GLU A 686 43.94 14.88 8.31
CA GLU A 686 42.52 14.99 8.60
C GLU A 686 41.76 14.01 7.70
N TRP A 687 41.02 13.09 8.30
CA TRP A 687 40.07 12.25 7.58
C TRP A 687 38.86 13.11 7.18
N ILE A 688 38.50 13.03 5.91
CA ILE A 688 37.30 13.64 5.35
C ILE A 688 36.12 12.71 5.66
N GLY A 689 35.07 13.24 6.30
CA GLY A 689 33.82 12.52 6.54
C GLY A 689 33.00 12.31 5.27
N LEU A 690 32.19 11.24 5.26
CA LEU A 690 31.30 10.82 4.16
C LEU A 690 30.41 11.94 3.59
N ASP A 691 30.04 12.92 4.41
CA ASP A 691 29.28 14.11 3.99
C ASP A 691 29.98 14.97 2.94
N GLU A 692 31.32 14.93 2.87
CA GLU A 692 32.07 15.69 1.87
C GLU A 692 32.12 14.96 0.52
N ILE A 693 32.05 13.63 0.52
CA ILE A 693 31.92 12.80 -0.69
C ILE A 693 30.53 13.03 -1.31
N ASP A 694 29.49 13.07 -0.47
CA ASP A 694 28.12 13.38 -0.90
C ASP A 694 27.97 14.84 -1.40
N ARG A 695 28.71 15.78 -0.81
CA ARG A 695 28.78 17.17 -1.32
C ARG A 695 29.52 17.28 -2.65
N ILE A 696 30.50 16.41 -2.91
CA ILE A 696 31.19 16.34 -4.21
C ILE A 696 30.29 15.67 -5.27
N MET A 697 29.53 14.63 -4.90
CA MET A 697 28.50 13.97 -5.73
C MET A 697 27.38 14.94 -6.14
N ASN A 698 26.86 15.74 -5.20
CA ASN A 698 25.75 16.67 -5.47
C ASN A 698 26.17 17.89 -6.32
N ARG A 699 27.45 18.30 -6.28
CA ARG A 699 27.94 19.41 -7.12
C ARG A 699 28.24 19.02 -8.57
N THR A 700 28.49 17.74 -8.85
CA THR A 700 28.83 17.26 -10.20
C THR A 700 27.60 16.97 -11.06
N PHE A 701 26.43 16.70 -10.46
CA PHE A 701 25.20 16.37 -11.20
C PHE A 701 24.59 17.56 -11.99
N TYR A 702 24.80 18.81 -11.54
CA TYR A 702 24.16 19.99 -12.15
C TYR A 702 25.09 20.93 -12.94
N ALA A 703 26.35 20.58 -13.16
CA ALA A 703 27.33 21.51 -13.75
C ALA A 703 27.31 21.60 -15.30
N ASN A 704 26.56 20.76 -16.02
CA ASN A 704 26.63 20.71 -17.50
C ASN A 704 25.27 20.66 -18.22
N GLN A 705 24.30 21.50 -17.84
CA GLN A 705 23.25 21.93 -18.78
C GLN A 705 23.64 23.26 -19.44
N GLY A 706 24.29 23.15 -20.59
CA GLY A 706 24.68 24.29 -21.43
C GLY A 706 23.51 24.86 -22.24
N ARG A 707 23.06 26.05 -21.82
CA ARG A 707 22.56 27.21 -22.61
C ARG A 707 21.81 26.96 -23.94
N LYS A 708 20.54 27.38 -23.98
CA LYS A 708 20.04 28.33 -25.03
C LYS A 708 18.79 29.10 -24.58
N SER A 709 18.84 30.41 -24.88
CA SER A 709 17.82 31.48 -24.91
C SER A 709 17.07 31.85 -23.63
N ALA A 710 17.48 33.01 -23.11
CA ALA A 710 16.81 33.82 -22.10
C ALA A 710 15.52 34.49 -22.61
N TRP A 711 14.56 34.73 -21.70
CA TRP A 711 14.00 36.06 -21.46
C TRP A 711 13.33 36.15 -20.06
N LYS A 712 13.26 37.39 -19.55
CA LYS A 712 13.31 37.81 -18.13
C LYS A 712 11.99 37.81 -17.35
N ARG A 713 12.18 37.69 -16.02
CA ARG A 713 11.38 38.18 -14.85
C ARG A 713 10.18 37.33 -14.42
N ARG A 714 9.93 37.10 -13.11
CA ARG A 714 10.12 37.98 -11.94
C ARG A 714 10.35 37.15 -10.65
N LYS A 715 11.33 37.52 -9.82
CA LYS A 715 11.61 36.94 -8.48
C LYS A 715 10.40 37.09 -7.55
N THR A 716 10.01 36.01 -6.87
CA THR A 716 9.10 36.03 -5.71
C THR A 716 9.64 35.13 -4.58
N ALA A 717 9.99 35.79 -3.47
CA ALA A 717 9.88 35.40 -2.05
C ALA A 717 10.27 33.98 -1.54
N HIS A 718 11.38 33.39 -1.99
CA HIS A 718 11.93 32.20 -1.31
C HIS A 718 13.47 32.18 -1.22
N GLU A 719 14.10 33.36 -1.13
CA GLU A 719 15.56 33.49 -1.09
C GLU A 719 16.03 34.50 -0.03
N SER A 720 15.24 34.68 1.03
CA SER A 720 15.56 35.60 2.12
C SER A 720 15.19 34.98 3.46
N TYR A 721 15.89 33.94 3.91
CA TYR A 721 15.82 33.54 5.33
C TYR A 721 17.07 32.88 5.93
N TYR A 722 18.19 32.76 5.22
CA TYR A 722 19.48 32.47 5.88
C TYR A 722 20.57 33.44 5.43
N GLU A 723 20.46 34.67 5.92
CA GLU A 723 21.63 35.46 6.27
C GLU A 723 21.23 36.41 7.42
N SER A 724 21.73 36.15 8.64
CA SER A 724 22.70 37.03 9.31
C SER A 724 22.74 36.90 10.85
N VAL A 725 23.97 37.16 11.34
CA VAL A 725 24.37 37.71 12.65
C VAL A 725 24.74 36.72 13.77
N SER A 726 26.05 36.50 13.91
CA SER A 726 26.74 36.96 15.12
C SER A 726 28.22 37.22 14.85
N GLY A 727 28.60 38.49 14.85
CA GLY A 727 29.97 38.95 15.01
C GLY A 727 29.97 40.33 15.67
N PHE A 728 30.68 40.46 16.80
CA PHE A 728 31.22 41.69 17.40
C PHE A 728 32.26 41.24 18.44
N GLY A 729 33.48 41.77 18.59
CA GLY A 729 34.32 42.70 17.82
C GLY A 729 35.77 42.16 17.87
N SER A 730 36.83 42.81 17.39
CA SER A 730 37.13 44.24 17.32
C SER A 730 38.28 44.50 16.33
N GLU A 731 38.27 45.73 15.84
CA GLU A 731 39.17 46.46 14.94
C GLU A 731 40.68 46.16 14.97
N GLY A 732 41.29 46.25 13.77
CA GLY A 732 42.73 46.28 13.56
C GLY A 732 43.08 46.44 12.09
N ASN A 733 43.06 47.67 11.62
CA ASN A 733 43.25 48.10 10.24
C ASN A 733 44.75 48.08 9.81
N LEU A 734 44.99 47.86 8.50
CA LEU A 734 46.03 48.48 7.63
C LEU A 734 47.08 47.57 6.94
N GLN A 735 46.98 47.67 5.60
CA GLN A 735 48.05 47.90 4.61
C GLN A 735 48.74 46.72 3.90
N GLN A 736 48.33 46.58 2.63
CA GLN A 736 49.15 46.63 1.42
C GLN A 736 50.66 46.37 1.57
N ALA A 737 51.12 45.29 0.94
CA ALA A 737 52.23 45.35 -0.01
C ALA A 737 52.21 44.11 -0.92
N GLY A 738 52.07 44.33 -2.23
CA GLY A 738 52.39 43.32 -3.23
C GLY A 738 53.90 43.20 -3.42
N GLY A 739 54.34 42.07 -3.96
CA GLY A 739 55.67 41.94 -4.56
C GLY A 739 56.38 40.62 -4.32
N MET A 740 56.19 39.70 -5.27
CA MET A 740 57.18 38.74 -5.82
C MET A 740 58.23 38.11 -4.88
N GLY A 741 58.12 36.79 -4.70
CA GLY A 741 59.19 35.95 -4.19
C GLY A 741 58.91 34.47 -4.44
N LEU A 742 59.52 33.97 -5.51
CA LEU A 742 59.63 32.59 -6.01
C LEU A 742 59.62 31.47 -4.94
N GLY A 743 59.02 30.34 -5.34
CA GLY A 743 58.61 29.26 -4.46
C GLY A 743 59.68 28.29 -4.00
N ILE A 744 59.26 27.45 -3.05
CA ILE A 744 59.63 26.03 -2.94
C ILE A 744 58.34 25.30 -2.60
N GLY A 745 57.90 24.40 -3.49
CA GLY A 745 56.69 23.62 -3.32
C GLY A 745 56.88 22.51 -2.27
N SER A 746 55.88 22.31 -1.43
CA SER A 746 55.63 21.04 -0.77
C SER A 746 54.37 20.44 -1.38
N SER A 747 54.55 19.45 -2.25
CA SER A 747 53.47 18.60 -2.75
C SER A 747 52.81 17.87 -1.57
N THR A 748 51.56 18.18 -1.28
CA THR A 748 50.72 17.32 -0.45
C THR A 748 50.61 15.95 -1.13
N ARG A 749 50.86 14.87 -0.37
CA ARG A 749 50.61 13.49 -0.85
C ARG A 749 49.13 13.39 -1.20
N ARG A 750 48.81 12.81 -2.35
CA ARG A 750 47.43 12.53 -2.76
C ARG A 750 47.08 11.11 -2.35
N ASP A 751 45.88 10.91 -1.84
CA ASP A 751 45.39 9.58 -1.48
C ASP A 751 45.35 8.66 -2.72
N GLN A 752 45.72 7.39 -2.52
CA GLN A 752 45.87 6.41 -3.60
C GLN A 752 44.63 5.52 -3.71
N TYR A 753 43.97 5.54 -4.86
CA TYR A 753 42.79 4.72 -5.15
C TYR A 753 43.11 3.66 -6.21
N LEU A 754 42.58 2.46 -6.02
CA LEU A 754 42.58 1.37 -7.00
C LEU A 754 41.13 1.05 -7.42
N LEU A 755 40.78 1.43 -8.65
CA LEU A 755 39.51 1.07 -9.27
C LEU A 755 39.65 -0.27 -9.98
N VAL A 756 38.77 -1.22 -9.68
CA VAL A 756 38.80 -2.57 -10.25
C VAL A 756 37.50 -2.84 -11.00
N ASP A 757 37.60 -3.18 -12.29
CA ASP A 757 36.47 -3.69 -13.06
C ASP A 757 36.24 -5.17 -12.70
N GLY A 758 35.22 -5.43 -11.89
CA GLY A 758 34.97 -6.72 -11.27
C GLY A 758 34.75 -7.86 -12.27
N TYR A 759 33.98 -7.65 -13.34
CA TYR A 759 33.75 -8.71 -14.33
C TYR A 759 34.96 -8.94 -15.22
N ASN A 760 35.67 -7.87 -15.57
CA ASN A 760 36.90 -8.01 -16.35
C ASN A 760 37.95 -8.86 -15.62
N ILE A 761 38.13 -8.64 -14.31
CA ILE A 761 39.04 -9.45 -13.50
C ILE A 761 38.57 -10.90 -13.37
N ILE A 762 37.27 -11.13 -13.08
CA ILE A 762 36.70 -12.49 -12.96
C ILE A 762 36.93 -13.30 -14.23
N HIS A 763 36.73 -12.70 -15.41
CA HIS A 763 36.93 -13.38 -16.69
C HIS A 763 38.41 -13.57 -17.07
N ALA A 764 39.31 -12.76 -16.52
CA ALA A 764 40.74 -12.84 -16.80
C ALA A 764 41.49 -13.85 -15.92
N TRP A 765 41.02 -14.12 -14.70
CA TRP A 765 41.69 -15.05 -13.77
C TRP A 765 41.17 -16.49 -13.93
N PRO A 766 42.00 -17.47 -14.33
CA PRO A 766 41.54 -18.84 -14.60
C PRO A 766 40.76 -19.47 -13.44
N GLU A 767 41.21 -19.29 -12.20
CA GLU A 767 40.59 -19.83 -10.98
C GLU A 767 39.22 -19.24 -10.64
N LEU A 768 38.94 -18.01 -11.10
CA LEU A 768 37.62 -17.38 -10.94
C LEU A 768 36.73 -17.72 -12.13
N LYS A 769 37.30 -17.79 -13.33
CA LYS A 769 36.60 -18.17 -14.55
C LYS A 769 36.04 -19.59 -14.49
N GLU A 770 36.78 -20.54 -13.94
CA GLU A 770 36.28 -21.92 -13.71
C GLU A 770 35.08 -21.94 -12.76
N LEU A 771 35.00 -21.02 -11.79
CA LEU A 771 33.87 -20.90 -10.85
C LEU A 771 32.65 -20.20 -11.46
N VAL A 772 32.81 -19.45 -12.55
CA VAL A 772 31.69 -18.75 -13.22
C VAL A 772 30.73 -19.75 -13.87
N ASP A 773 31.26 -20.85 -14.41
CA ASP A 773 30.45 -21.88 -15.07
C ASP A 773 29.50 -22.61 -14.09
N ASP A 774 29.86 -22.66 -12.80
CA ASP A 774 29.07 -23.29 -11.73
C ASP A 774 28.25 -22.28 -10.90
N ASN A 775 28.83 -21.15 -10.49
CA ASN A 775 28.16 -20.14 -9.65
C ASN A 775 28.81 -18.74 -9.73
N MET A 776 28.16 -17.83 -10.48
CA MET A 776 28.61 -16.44 -10.64
C MET A 776 28.73 -15.66 -9.33
N ALA A 777 27.82 -15.90 -8.36
CA ALA A 777 27.88 -15.23 -7.06
C ALA A 777 29.09 -15.69 -6.24
N GLY A 778 29.46 -16.97 -6.35
CA GLY A 778 30.67 -17.53 -5.73
C GLY A 778 31.95 -16.93 -6.29
N ALA A 779 32.03 -16.73 -7.61
CA ALA A 779 33.18 -16.08 -8.26
C ALA A 779 33.34 -14.62 -7.82
N ARG A 780 32.23 -13.87 -7.67
CA ARG A 780 32.26 -12.50 -7.14
C ARG A 780 32.77 -12.46 -5.70
N MET A 781 32.22 -13.30 -4.83
CA MET A 781 32.62 -13.35 -3.41
C MET A 781 34.12 -13.63 -3.25
N LYS A 782 34.64 -14.61 -4.01
CA LYS A 782 36.06 -14.97 -3.98
C LYS A 782 36.97 -13.85 -4.50
N LEU A 783 36.53 -13.07 -5.47
CA LEU A 783 37.26 -11.87 -5.91
C LEU A 783 37.31 -10.81 -4.80
N LEU A 784 36.16 -10.53 -4.17
CA LEU A 784 36.06 -9.53 -3.11
C LEU A 784 36.91 -9.90 -1.88
N ASP A 785 36.91 -11.17 -1.49
CA ASP A 785 37.79 -11.68 -0.42
C ASP A 785 39.28 -11.50 -0.77
N ALA A 786 39.67 -11.79 -2.01
CA ALA A 786 41.06 -11.62 -2.45
C ALA A 786 41.49 -10.14 -2.42
N LEU A 787 40.63 -9.23 -2.87
CA LEU A 787 40.90 -7.79 -2.89
C LEU A 787 40.89 -7.18 -1.48
N SER A 788 40.00 -7.62 -0.60
CA SER A 788 39.96 -7.20 0.81
C SER A 788 41.27 -7.54 1.54
N ASN A 789 41.76 -8.76 1.35
CA ASN A 789 43.05 -9.18 1.87
C ASN A 789 44.20 -8.34 1.28
N TYR A 790 44.14 -8.01 -0.01
CA TYR A 790 45.15 -7.19 -0.65
C TYR A 790 45.16 -5.73 -0.15
N GLN A 791 44.00 -5.11 0.08
CA GLN A 791 43.90 -3.79 0.73
C GLN A 791 44.43 -3.84 2.17
N GLY A 792 44.24 -4.96 2.89
CA GLY A 792 44.84 -5.13 4.21
C GLY A 792 46.38 -5.11 4.20
N ILE A 793 47.01 -5.45 3.06
CA ILE A 793 48.48 -5.50 2.89
C ILE A 793 49.03 -4.20 2.31
N ARG A 794 48.23 -3.43 1.56
CA ARG A 794 48.64 -2.21 0.85
C ARG A 794 47.79 -1.01 1.27
N ASN A 795 48.43 0.12 1.56
CA ASN A 795 47.74 1.37 1.94
C ASN A 795 47.12 2.09 0.73
N ARG A 796 46.15 1.46 0.05
CA ARG A 796 45.38 1.99 -1.09
C ARG A 796 43.91 1.64 -0.90
N GLU A 797 43.02 2.59 -1.14
CA GLU A 797 41.57 2.31 -1.08
C GLU A 797 41.11 1.63 -2.38
N ILE A 798 40.44 0.49 -2.25
CA ILE A 798 39.96 -0.29 -3.40
C ILE A 798 38.46 -0.07 -3.59
N ILE A 799 38.09 0.25 -4.82
CA ILE A 799 36.70 0.33 -5.27
C ILE A 799 36.51 -0.68 -6.39
N VAL A 800 35.62 -1.65 -6.20
CA VAL A 800 35.29 -2.69 -7.17
C VAL A 800 33.95 -2.34 -7.83
N VAL A 801 33.92 -2.27 -9.16
CA VAL A 801 32.74 -1.87 -9.92
C VAL A 801 32.20 -3.08 -10.69
N PHE A 802 30.91 -3.36 -10.55
CA PHE A 802 30.20 -4.39 -11.31
C PHE A 802 29.07 -3.75 -12.13
N ASP A 803 28.97 -4.13 -13.40
CA ASP A 803 27.77 -3.93 -14.22
C ASP A 803 26.49 -4.55 -13.59
N ALA A 804 25.40 -3.79 -13.60
CA ALA A 804 24.06 -4.32 -13.38
C ALA A 804 23.58 -5.14 -14.60
N TYR A 805 24.05 -6.38 -14.72
CA TYR A 805 23.48 -7.36 -15.64
C TYR A 805 22.89 -8.56 -14.87
N ARG A 806 21.57 -8.75 -15.03
CA ARG A 806 20.72 -9.90 -14.66
C ARG A 806 19.92 -9.90 -13.33
N VAL A 807 19.41 -8.76 -12.84
CA VAL A 807 18.21 -8.74 -11.95
C VAL A 807 17.41 -7.47 -12.23
N GLN A 808 16.09 -7.58 -12.51
CA GLN A 808 15.24 -6.43 -12.82
C GLN A 808 15.04 -5.53 -11.60
N ARG A 809 15.21 -4.21 -11.78
CA ARG A 809 14.96 -3.09 -10.84
C ARG A 809 15.94 -2.93 -9.66
N HIS A 810 17.17 -2.47 -9.93
CA HIS A 810 18.06 -1.93 -8.89
C HIS A 810 18.43 -0.45 -9.14
N TYR A 811 18.44 0.32 -8.05
CA TYR A 811 19.11 1.63 -7.96
C TYR A 811 20.63 1.39 -7.75
N GLU A 812 21.46 2.43 -7.81
CA GLU A 812 22.92 2.31 -7.64
C GLU A 812 23.23 1.91 -6.19
N ASP A 813 23.58 0.63 -5.97
CA ASP A 813 23.86 0.09 -4.64
C ASP A 813 25.38 0.16 -4.38
N LEU A 814 25.76 0.97 -3.39
CA LEU A 814 27.11 1.04 -2.82
C LEU A 814 27.13 0.16 -1.57
N ILE A 815 27.92 -0.91 -1.61
CA ILE A 815 28.01 -1.90 -0.53
C ILE A 815 29.45 -1.96 -0.05
N ASP A 816 29.67 -1.77 1.24
CA ASP A 816 30.98 -2.00 1.85
C ASP A 816 31.18 -3.49 2.12
N TYR A 817 32.23 -4.07 1.55
CA TYR A 817 32.61 -5.45 1.78
C TYR A 817 33.91 -5.50 2.57
N TYR A 818 33.82 -5.73 3.88
CA TYR A 818 34.92 -5.56 4.84
C TYR A 818 35.57 -4.18 4.75
N ASN A 819 36.76 -4.07 4.15
CA ASN A 819 37.55 -2.85 4.01
C ASN A 819 37.60 -2.31 2.57
N ILE A 820 36.86 -2.90 1.62
CA ILE A 820 36.79 -2.48 0.22
C ILE A 820 35.38 -1.96 -0.10
N HIS A 821 35.27 -1.02 -1.04
CA HIS A 821 33.98 -0.50 -1.51
C HIS A 821 33.53 -1.24 -2.78
N VAL A 822 32.26 -1.65 -2.84
CA VAL A 822 31.68 -2.33 -4.01
C VAL A 822 30.56 -1.49 -4.59
N VAL A 823 30.63 -1.21 -5.89
CA VAL A 823 29.66 -0.40 -6.62
C VAL A 823 28.96 -1.26 -7.65
N PHE A 824 27.63 -1.36 -7.58
CA PHE A 824 26.80 -1.87 -8.66
C PHE A 824 26.23 -0.71 -9.47
N THR A 825 26.58 -0.63 -10.76
CA THR A 825 26.13 0.48 -11.61
C THR A 825 24.64 0.42 -11.90
N LYS A 826 24.04 1.55 -12.32
CA LYS A 826 22.61 1.59 -12.75
C LYS A 826 22.39 0.78 -14.03
N GLU A 827 21.16 0.31 -14.26
CA GLU A 827 20.76 -0.51 -15.43
C GLU A 827 21.10 0.14 -16.80
N ALA A 828 21.26 1.47 -16.85
CA ALA A 828 21.62 2.24 -18.05
C ALA A 828 23.09 2.73 -18.10
N GLN A 829 23.93 2.39 -17.11
CA GLN A 829 25.33 2.82 -17.01
C GLN A 829 26.25 1.61 -16.89
N THR A 830 27.27 1.54 -17.75
CA THR A 830 28.27 0.46 -17.66
C THR A 830 29.36 0.78 -16.63
N ALA A 831 29.99 -0.25 -16.07
CA ALA A 831 31.15 -0.16 -15.19
C ALA A 831 32.24 0.69 -15.84
N ASP A 832 32.43 0.57 -17.15
CA ASP A 832 33.36 1.40 -17.91
C ASP A 832 33.02 2.89 -17.83
N GLN A 833 31.75 3.25 -18.04
CA GLN A 833 31.30 4.64 -17.94
C GLN A 833 31.47 5.20 -16.52
N TYR A 834 31.26 4.38 -15.50
CA TYR A 834 31.51 4.77 -14.11
C TYR A 834 33.00 5.02 -13.85
N ILE A 835 33.87 4.08 -14.23
CA ILE A 835 35.32 4.16 -14.03
C ILE A 835 35.90 5.37 -14.78
N GLU A 836 35.49 5.60 -16.03
CA GLU A 836 35.94 6.75 -16.83
C GLU A 836 35.54 8.09 -16.21
N LYS A 837 34.28 8.21 -15.78
CA LYS A 837 33.77 9.43 -15.14
C LYS A 837 34.49 9.70 -13.82
N PHE A 838 34.65 8.68 -12.97
CA PHE A 838 35.35 8.81 -11.70
C PHE A 838 36.81 9.19 -11.91
N ALA A 839 37.53 8.52 -12.82
CA ALA A 839 38.91 8.82 -13.12
C ALA A 839 39.08 10.25 -13.68
N HIS A 840 38.18 10.70 -14.55
CA HIS A 840 38.23 12.04 -15.12
C HIS A 840 38.01 13.14 -14.07
N ASP A 841 37.01 12.97 -13.22
CA ASP A 841 36.57 13.99 -12.27
C ASP A 841 37.53 14.11 -11.07
N ASN A 842 38.17 13.02 -10.67
CA ASN A 842 38.99 12.97 -9.46
C ASN A 842 40.51 12.97 -9.69
N LYS A 843 41.01 12.92 -10.94
CA LYS A 843 42.46 12.90 -11.26
C LYS A 843 43.31 14.05 -10.69
N LYS A 844 42.69 15.19 -10.36
CA LYS A 844 43.41 16.34 -9.78
C LYS A 844 43.57 16.22 -8.26
N LYS A 845 42.68 15.48 -7.61
CA LYS A 845 42.58 15.33 -6.16
C LYS A 845 43.31 14.07 -5.68
N TYR A 846 43.17 12.95 -6.40
CA TYR A 846 43.70 11.64 -6.00
C TYR A 846 44.71 11.05 -7.01
N ASP A 847 45.49 10.08 -6.56
CA ASP A 847 46.36 9.25 -7.40
C ASP A 847 45.61 7.94 -7.73
N ILE A 848 45.06 7.86 -8.94
CA ILE A 848 44.11 6.82 -9.33
C ILE A 848 44.80 5.79 -10.22
N THR A 849 44.68 4.52 -9.84
CA THR A 849 45.08 3.37 -10.65
C THR A 849 43.84 2.58 -11.04
N VAL A 850 43.70 2.21 -12.32
CA VAL A 850 42.58 1.39 -12.81
C VAL A 850 43.11 0.01 -13.20
N ALA A 851 42.47 -1.04 -12.68
CA ALA A 851 42.74 -2.43 -13.01
C ALA A 851 41.73 -2.95 -14.04
N THR A 852 42.17 -3.09 -15.28
CA THR A 852 41.37 -3.63 -16.40
C THR A 852 42.28 -4.20 -17.49
N SER A 853 41.81 -5.24 -18.18
CA SER A 853 42.45 -5.82 -19.36
C SER A 853 41.75 -5.45 -20.67
N ASP A 854 40.71 -4.61 -20.64
CA ASP A 854 40.06 -4.11 -21.85
C ASP A 854 40.94 -3.07 -22.57
N GLY A 855 41.29 -3.34 -23.82
CA GLY A 855 42.18 -2.49 -24.62
C GLY A 855 41.61 -1.10 -24.94
N LEU A 856 40.28 -0.96 -25.11
CA LEU A 856 39.65 0.34 -25.33
C LEU A 856 39.69 1.18 -24.05
N GLN A 857 39.35 0.56 -22.92
CA GLN A 857 39.33 1.24 -21.63
C GLN A 857 40.75 1.66 -21.20
N GLN A 858 41.76 0.82 -21.41
CA GLN A 858 43.16 1.18 -21.16
C GLN A 858 43.62 2.41 -21.95
N LEU A 859 43.17 2.56 -23.21
CA LEU A 859 43.49 3.74 -24.02
C LEU A 859 42.85 5.01 -23.44
N ILE A 860 41.60 4.92 -22.99
CA ILE A 860 40.83 6.05 -22.45
C ILE A 860 41.39 6.51 -21.09
N ILE A 861 41.72 5.55 -20.21
CA ILE A 861 42.30 5.85 -18.89
C ILE A 861 43.72 6.43 -19.02
N ARG A 862 44.55 5.92 -19.94
CA ARG A 862 45.85 6.54 -20.27
C ARG A 862 45.70 7.95 -20.80
N GLY A 863 44.71 8.18 -21.68
CA GLY A 863 44.37 9.52 -22.17
C GLY A 863 43.96 10.49 -21.05
N SER A 864 43.44 9.95 -19.94
CA SER A 864 43.02 10.71 -18.76
C SER A 864 44.15 10.96 -17.74
N GLY A 865 45.33 10.37 -17.93
CA GLY A 865 46.53 10.58 -17.10
C GLY A 865 46.55 9.76 -15.80
N CYS A 866 45.74 8.71 -15.69
CA CYS A 866 45.70 7.80 -14.53
C CYS A 866 46.65 6.60 -14.76
N ALA A 867 47.07 5.94 -13.67
CA ALA A 867 47.87 4.72 -13.75
C ALA A 867 47.00 3.52 -14.16
N LEU A 868 47.60 2.53 -14.80
CA LEU A 868 46.92 1.31 -15.23
C LEU A 868 47.63 0.07 -14.72
N LEU A 869 46.84 -0.91 -14.30
CA LEU A 869 47.23 -2.27 -14.03
C LEU A 869 46.41 -3.20 -14.93
N SER A 870 47.05 -4.13 -15.63
CA SER A 870 46.31 -5.23 -16.25
C SER A 870 45.83 -6.22 -15.19
N ALA A 871 44.82 -7.04 -15.51
CA ALA A 871 44.32 -8.06 -14.57
C ALA A 871 45.43 -9.06 -14.17
N ARG A 872 46.37 -9.34 -15.08
CA ARG A 872 47.50 -10.22 -14.81
C ARG A 872 48.53 -9.57 -13.89
N GLU A 873 48.87 -8.30 -14.12
CA GLU A 873 49.80 -7.56 -13.26
C GLU A 873 49.23 -7.37 -11.85
N LEU A 874 47.93 -7.11 -11.73
CA LEU A 874 47.26 -7.05 -10.43
C LEU A 874 47.38 -8.39 -9.67
N LYS A 875 47.17 -9.52 -10.36
CA LYS A 875 47.32 -10.85 -9.75
C LYS A 875 48.76 -11.11 -9.30
N GLU A 876 49.74 -10.84 -10.17
CA GLU A 876 51.16 -11.00 -9.83
C GLU A 876 51.58 -10.10 -8.65
N GLU A 877 51.02 -8.88 -8.55
CA GLU A 877 51.26 -8.00 -7.41
C GLU A 877 50.61 -8.52 -6.12
N MET A 878 49.39 -9.03 -6.19
CA MET A 878 48.66 -9.62 -5.06
C MET A 878 49.36 -10.86 -4.52
N ASP A 879 49.80 -11.76 -5.40
CA ASP A 879 50.52 -12.99 -5.04
C ASP A 879 51.86 -12.64 -4.37
N ALA A 880 52.60 -11.67 -4.91
CA ALA A 880 53.86 -11.21 -4.32
C ALA A 880 53.66 -10.51 -2.96
N ALA A 881 52.55 -9.80 -2.76
CA ALA A 881 52.20 -9.17 -1.50
C ALA A 881 51.83 -10.22 -0.43
N SER A 882 51.05 -11.23 -0.82
CA SER A 882 50.67 -12.36 0.04
C SER A 882 51.89 -13.21 0.42
N GLU A 883 52.81 -13.47 -0.52
CA GLU A 883 54.03 -14.24 -0.26
C GLU A 883 54.99 -13.51 0.68
N LYS A 884 55.08 -12.18 0.60
CA LYS A 884 55.83 -11.36 1.57
C LYS A 884 55.25 -11.43 2.97
N LEU A 885 53.93 -11.38 3.11
CA LEU A 885 53.26 -11.56 4.41
C LEU A 885 53.54 -12.96 4.97
N ARG A 886 53.50 -13.98 4.11
CA ARG A 886 53.75 -15.39 4.46
C ARG A 886 55.20 -15.64 4.89
N GLN A 887 56.16 -14.87 4.35
CA GLN A 887 57.57 -14.90 4.79
C GLN A 887 57.81 -14.12 6.10
N GLN A 888 56.99 -13.11 6.41
CA GLN A 888 57.11 -12.30 7.63
C GLN A 888 56.47 -12.95 8.87
N HIS A 889 55.58 -13.93 8.70
CA HIS A 889 54.97 -14.69 9.79
C HIS A 889 55.04 -16.22 9.56
N PRO A 890 56.15 -16.88 9.91
CA PRO A 890 56.30 -18.34 9.75
C PRO A 890 55.46 -19.18 10.73
N GLU A 891 54.97 -18.60 11.83
CA GLU A 891 54.43 -19.34 12.98
C GLU A 891 52.98 -19.87 12.82
N LEU A 892 52.36 -19.71 11.66
CA LEU A 892 51.00 -20.24 11.39
C LEU A 892 50.98 -21.52 10.54
N GLN A 893 52.13 -22.12 10.25
CA GLN A 893 52.17 -23.46 9.65
C GLN A 893 52.04 -24.53 10.73
N GLY A 894 50.80 -24.99 10.98
CA GLY A 894 50.59 -26.17 11.82
C GLY A 894 49.19 -26.43 12.36
N LYS A 895 48.12 -25.88 11.76
CA LYS A 895 46.76 -26.36 12.05
C LYS A 895 46.02 -26.60 10.76
N GLU A 896 45.93 -27.88 10.38
CA GLU A 896 44.88 -28.35 9.48
C GLU A 896 43.52 -27.91 10.05
N PRO A 897 42.53 -27.59 9.20
CA PRO A 897 41.20 -27.24 9.68
C PRO A 897 40.63 -28.43 10.45
N ASN A 898 40.36 -28.22 11.76
CA ASN A 898 39.69 -29.20 12.61
C ASN A 898 38.29 -29.47 12.06
N TYR A 899 38.12 -30.54 11.30
CA TYR A 899 36.79 -31.04 10.98
C TYR A 899 36.22 -31.70 12.23
N LEU A 900 34.96 -31.40 12.56
CA LEU A 900 34.22 -32.02 13.67
C LEU A 900 34.26 -33.56 13.63
N ILE A 901 34.43 -34.13 12.43
CA ILE A 901 34.55 -35.57 12.22
C ILE A 901 35.84 -36.16 12.81
N ASP A 902 36.90 -35.37 12.95
CA ASP A 902 38.19 -35.84 13.47
C ASP A 902 38.21 -35.97 14.99
N ALA A 903 37.20 -35.42 15.67
CA ALA A 903 36.99 -35.55 17.11
C ALA A 903 36.12 -36.78 17.51
N LEU A 904 35.55 -37.51 16.53
CA LEU A 904 34.68 -38.67 16.79
C LEU A 904 35.49 -39.96 16.95
N SER A 905 35.10 -40.80 17.92
CA SER A 905 35.72 -42.11 18.12
C SER A 905 35.47 -43.06 16.93
N PRO A 906 36.36 -44.05 16.69
CA PRO A 906 36.25 -44.95 15.54
C PRO A 906 34.90 -45.68 15.47
N ASP A 907 34.34 -46.04 16.62
CA ASP A 907 33.05 -46.73 16.73
C ASP A 907 31.87 -45.86 16.28
N VAL A 908 31.93 -44.55 16.53
CA VAL A 908 30.89 -43.59 16.14
C VAL A 908 30.96 -43.25 14.65
N LYS A 909 32.16 -43.26 14.06
CA LYS A 909 32.34 -43.11 12.61
C LYS A 909 31.72 -44.29 11.85
N LEU A 910 31.89 -45.50 12.37
CA LEU A 910 31.33 -46.72 11.79
C LEU A 910 29.79 -46.75 11.85
N GLN A 911 29.21 -46.32 12.98
CA GLN A 911 27.76 -46.19 13.11
C GLN A 911 27.16 -45.12 12.18
N MET A 912 27.88 -44.02 11.95
CA MET A 912 27.43 -43.00 10.99
C MET A 912 27.54 -43.48 9.53
N GLU A 913 28.51 -44.32 9.18
CA GLU A 913 28.59 -44.93 7.85
C GLU A 913 27.50 -45.99 7.62
N GLU A 914 27.14 -46.77 8.65
CA GLU A 914 26.02 -47.71 8.59
C GLU A 914 24.68 -46.99 8.42
N LEU A 915 24.42 -45.93 9.20
CA LEU A 915 23.19 -45.12 9.05
C LEU A 915 23.07 -44.44 7.69
N ARG A 916 24.21 -44.03 7.10
CA ARG A 916 24.25 -43.37 5.80
C ARG A 916 24.08 -44.34 4.62
N THR A 917 24.31 -45.63 4.85
CA THR A 917 24.06 -46.67 3.85
C THR A 917 22.63 -47.20 3.92
N GLU A 918 21.98 -47.17 5.09
CA GLU A 918 20.56 -47.52 5.23
C GLU A 918 19.60 -46.46 4.63
N GLU A 919 19.95 -45.16 4.64
CA GLU A 919 19.11 -44.09 4.03
C GLU A 919 19.11 -44.06 2.49
N ASN A 920 19.92 -44.88 1.81
CA ASN A 920 19.96 -44.92 0.34
C ASN A 920 19.23 -46.11 -0.30
N ASP A 921 18.62 -46.99 0.49
CA ASP A 921 17.88 -48.18 0.00
C ASP A 921 16.36 -48.15 0.32
N ASP A 922 15.79 -47.02 0.75
CA ASP A 922 14.33 -46.80 0.91
C ASP A 922 13.75 -45.73 -0.03
#